data_AF-A0A084SX48-F1
#
_entry.id   AF-A0A084SX48-F1
#
_cell.length_a   1.000
_cell.length_b   1.000
_cell.length_c   1.000
_cell.angle_alpha   90.00
_cell.angle_beta   90.00
_cell.angle_gamma   90.00
#
_symmetry.space_group_name_H-M   'P 1'
#
loop_
_entity.id
_entity.type
_entity.pdbx_description
1 polymer ?
#
loop_
_entity_poly.entity_id
_entity_poly.type
_entity_poly.pdbx_seq_one_letter_code
_entity_poly.pdbx_strand_id
1 'polypeptide(L)'
;MLSADPHARAGVPEPRPEDWKGGVLFFQVKDPGFLVVEAGDELIAAGELLWGEDNRLRVEPRRSHLSAALPRLVSHEPGREAVEVDVPEGVGAGGVLTLTYAWNWKHTGRPALVRTWRLPPMEDIPPEWLEEEQAETEDTPEDGEDGAWALVPDQEASLPVQVDPEWPELFWVAGYASREEIAARLFGDAAAAGAFDLEPRLPPPGAVEGLQVCVRVRHPLSLVPQLLATVSRALEVQLEADIAWSRSQLPVASLDRAAAAALVERALRWAQRSHILDDSGQSYFDRYLQALGPWRDADWLSLGEAAEPLRKAVALRSTHSRTSYRVTDGSPVLAPGSVVGRVSLPDGSSVQVRALLLLTEETSLERAELRVRNAPRDTPRVLLPGKDGRWRGYSAEFNTVAGAPEPLEHPEGNAYWYYPGTLLIRPGEWRPGLGAGTGGLAALRRELLETALATATPRAPQPLLALDHDVLSLLTPDERLGVFDTVLTGSALTSDMREDAVHLLTRVLLSTPDGDFPPLERRLTSSGVLEKLLASNAPEGKVLLGQAFTQKALASFPLTLDLLESLPGFHLGREGETTHLLNVPSGRVSTVLVAPEAWEAQQGVRLGAEPALPGEAAGPSKRMALYFQPVRQEFQARYFSSVDELPRSRALHPLEWVRVEVHGPQPRTHLMTAMELALLASTPDMSLLWSAVSRVSELHMVYGAVSALTKAPLLTGVPASAARGGTLAGARTAAVRLFVGRMSLVAVLAGVDTYRDELSRTPEGRAFLAVHDLAMVVLAGRDIHKLATSGIGRELVHRGRLALSAAGARASSGLRESVDAVQALVKTLERMLAEGKAVATPDGLRFSLPGGAEAFKQSFFAIRGEMAAARALGGMRRAGLAAEEAEKTLEALKLLAAESREMALAYNAVARRAAALPADKARFYLAAVESLRASARGAVKPALAELLRHSGARSLKDPLSFLKEAEWLVSHPELEAEAVVTLARKARGDKVDLGWVRSTGLTLEDLNAMGRNKMTPWKDLQRAASDPWNLKLQRRVREELRGIATEMLTERDARTLFPGFQLTGRQVKMEGGHIIDDMLTATHGPKLQHGVEVKGWNENRWRKALDAWQARQAGPRLNDQQKALVRQLQRLLEQLEDAARAPRGKPFLVITDRLSGPVMFKMSRFLQENARGTKLIQLEEARILEKTKQLRAALKLPEVLSGGAP
;
A
#
# COMPACT_ATOMS: atom_id res chain seq x y z
N MET A 1 -10.63 -11.51 2.19
CA MET A 1 -12.03 -12.00 2.05
C MET A 1 -12.46 -11.45 0.70
N LEU A 2 -12.57 -12.31 -0.31
CA LEU A 2 -12.97 -11.95 -1.66
C LEU A 2 -14.40 -11.38 -1.63
N SER A 3 -14.55 -10.09 -1.88
CA SER A 3 -15.82 -9.50 -2.32
C SER A 3 -15.80 -9.56 -3.84
N ALA A 4 -16.53 -10.53 -4.40
CA ALA A 4 -16.91 -10.49 -5.80
C ALA A 4 -18.09 -9.52 -5.95
N ASP A 5 -17.80 -8.26 -6.28
CA ASP A 5 -18.78 -7.35 -6.87
C ASP A 5 -18.06 -6.59 -8.00
N PRO A 6 -18.03 -7.13 -9.23
CA PRO A 6 -17.68 -6.33 -10.39
C PRO A 6 -18.91 -5.51 -10.76
N HIS A 7 -18.72 -4.18 -10.75
CA HIS A 7 -19.57 -3.14 -11.36
C HIS A 7 -20.63 -2.49 -10.48
N ALA A 8 -20.20 -1.50 -9.70
CA ALA A 8 -20.91 -0.23 -9.63
C ALA A 8 -20.28 0.74 -10.67
N ARG A 9 -20.76 0.69 -11.91
CA ARG A 9 -20.37 1.63 -12.98
C ARG A 9 -21.33 2.82 -12.93
N ALA A 10 -21.01 3.81 -12.11
CA ALA A 10 -21.63 5.14 -12.16
C ALA A 10 -20.89 5.99 -13.20
N GLY A 11 -21.63 6.60 -14.12
CA GLY A 11 -21.11 7.55 -15.12
C GLY A 11 -20.69 6.93 -16.46
N VAL A 12 -21.30 7.44 -17.53
CA VAL A 12 -20.81 7.25 -18.91
C VAL A 12 -19.37 7.78 -18.96
N PRO A 13 -18.37 7.00 -19.41
CA PRO A 13 -17.10 7.59 -19.76
C PRO A 13 -17.34 8.40 -21.02
N GLU A 14 -17.20 9.73 -20.93
CA GLU A 14 -17.01 10.52 -22.14
C GLU A 14 -15.63 10.17 -22.70
N PRO A 15 -15.54 9.71 -23.97
CA PRO A 15 -14.25 9.44 -24.59
C PRO A 15 -13.46 10.74 -24.73
N ARG A 16 -12.15 10.66 -24.50
CA ARG A 16 -11.23 11.79 -24.49
C ARG A 16 -10.47 11.84 -25.82
N PRO A 17 -9.91 13.00 -26.23
CA PRO A 17 -9.06 13.10 -27.43
C PRO A 17 -7.88 12.10 -27.45
N GLU A 18 -7.49 11.64 -26.25
CA GLU A 18 -6.45 10.63 -25.99
C GLU A 18 -6.73 9.23 -26.59
N ASP A 19 -7.98 8.96 -27.00
CA ASP A 19 -8.45 7.66 -27.53
C ASP A 19 -8.05 7.43 -29.02
N TRP A 20 -7.42 8.42 -29.68
CA TRP A 20 -6.76 8.29 -30.98
C TRP A 20 -5.25 8.46 -30.82
N LYS A 21 -4.46 7.39 -31.07
CA LYS A 21 -2.99 7.46 -31.12
C LYS A 21 -2.46 6.61 -32.28
N GLY A 22 -1.73 7.25 -33.20
CA GLY A 22 -0.98 6.58 -34.26
C GLY A 22 -1.82 5.78 -35.27
N GLY A 23 -3.00 6.27 -35.66
CA GLY A 23 -3.88 5.57 -36.61
C GLY A 23 -4.73 4.46 -35.99
N VAL A 24 -4.68 4.27 -34.67
CA VAL A 24 -5.49 3.28 -33.95
C VAL A 24 -6.50 3.98 -33.06
N LEU A 25 -7.76 3.56 -33.17
CA LEU A 25 -8.87 3.97 -32.34
C LEU A 25 -9.07 3.01 -31.18
N PHE A 26 -8.97 3.48 -29.95
CA PHE A 26 -9.14 2.67 -28.75
C PHE A 26 -10.45 3.00 -28.03
N PHE A 27 -11.21 1.97 -27.63
CA PHE A 27 -12.47 2.16 -26.91
C PHE A 27 -12.66 1.18 -25.77
N GLN A 28 -13.07 1.68 -24.60
CA GLN A 28 -13.56 0.82 -23.53
C GLN A 28 -15.01 0.41 -23.77
N VAL A 29 -15.24 -0.89 -23.87
CA VAL A 29 -16.54 -1.44 -24.15
C VAL A 29 -17.14 -1.96 -22.86
N LYS A 30 -18.09 -1.20 -22.32
CA LYS A 30 -18.76 -1.55 -21.07
C LYS A 30 -19.90 -2.57 -21.27
N ASP A 31 -20.46 -2.65 -22.47
CA ASP A 31 -21.65 -3.46 -22.76
C ASP A 31 -21.60 -4.06 -24.17
N PRO A 32 -22.40 -5.09 -24.49
CA PRO A 32 -22.52 -5.64 -25.84
C PRO A 32 -23.29 -4.68 -26.76
N GLY A 33 -22.95 -4.70 -28.04
CA GLY A 33 -23.53 -3.83 -29.05
C GLY A 33 -22.89 -4.02 -30.42
N PHE A 34 -23.29 -3.20 -31.37
CA PHE A 34 -22.81 -3.20 -32.74
C PHE A 34 -21.90 -1.98 -32.91
N LEU A 35 -20.66 -2.21 -33.32
CA LEU A 35 -19.71 -1.16 -33.63
C LEU A 35 -19.55 -1.04 -35.15
N VAL A 36 -19.60 0.19 -35.66
CA VAL A 36 -19.32 0.56 -37.04
C VAL A 36 -18.43 1.80 -37.03
N VAL A 37 -17.36 1.80 -37.83
CA VAL A 37 -16.44 2.92 -38.01
C VAL A 37 -16.32 3.19 -39.50
N GLU A 38 -16.59 4.43 -39.91
CA GLU A 38 -16.63 4.91 -41.29
C GLU A 38 -15.75 6.15 -41.44
N ALA A 39 -15.10 6.35 -42.58
CA ALA A 39 -14.43 7.59 -42.95
C ALA A 39 -15.12 8.17 -44.19
N GLY A 40 -15.95 9.21 -44.00
CA GLY A 40 -16.88 9.64 -45.05
C GLY A 40 -17.87 8.51 -45.41
N ASP A 41 -17.89 8.10 -46.69
CA ASP A 41 -18.72 6.99 -47.18
C ASP A 41 -18.01 5.62 -47.15
N GLU A 42 -16.75 5.57 -46.69
CA GLU A 42 -15.93 4.36 -46.69
C GLU A 42 -16.00 3.63 -45.34
N LEU A 43 -16.33 2.33 -45.35
CA LEU A 43 -16.48 1.51 -44.14
C LEU A 43 -15.13 0.91 -43.71
N ILE A 44 -14.62 1.35 -42.55
CA ILE A 44 -13.30 0.95 -42.02
C ILE A 44 -13.40 -0.36 -41.23
N ALA A 45 -14.36 -0.43 -40.30
CA ALA A 45 -14.54 -1.62 -39.47
C ALA A 45 -15.99 -1.78 -39.02
N ALA A 46 -16.45 -3.03 -38.93
CA ALA A 46 -17.77 -3.34 -38.37
C ALA A 46 -17.78 -4.69 -37.66
N GLY A 47 -18.34 -4.74 -36.44
CA GLY A 47 -18.40 -5.96 -35.65
C GLY A 47 -19.51 -5.99 -34.61
N GLU A 48 -19.99 -7.19 -34.31
CA GLU A 48 -20.88 -7.49 -33.20
C GLU A 48 -20.06 -7.81 -31.95
N LEU A 49 -20.16 -6.95 -30.93
CA LEU A 49 -19.54 -7.18 -29.63
C LEU A 49 -20.54 -7.92 -28.74
N LEU A 50 -20.27 -9.19 -28.48
CA LEU A 50 -21.14 -10.09 -27.73
C LEU A 50 -20.44 -10.61 -26.47
N TRP A 51 -21.21 -10.98 -25.45
CA TRP A 51 -20.65 -11.73 -24.32
C TRP A 51 -20.59 -13.22 -24.68
N GLY A 52 -19.42 -13.83 -24.55
CA GLY A 52 -19.24 -15.28 -24.63
C GLY A 52 -19.80 -16.01 -23.40
N GLU A 53 -19.89 -17.34 -23.49
CA GLU A 53 -20.41 -18.21 -22.41
C GLU A 53 -19.61 -18.12 -21.08
N ASP A 54 -18.36 -17.64 -21.16
CA ASP A 54 -17.45 -17.40 -20.04
C ASP A 54 -17.56 -15.98 -19.44
N ASN A 55 -18.58 -15.20 -19.83
CA ASN A 55 -18.76 -13.78 -19.50
C ASN A 55 -17.59 -12.88 -19.94
N ARG A 56 -16.85 -13.26 -20.99
CA ARG A 56 -15.84 -12.42 -21.62
C ARG A 56 -16.35 -11.83 -22.93
N LEU A 57 -15.91 -10.63 -23.28
CA LEU A 57 -16.32 -9.97 -24.52
C LEU A 57 -15.73 -10.75 -25.72
N ARG A 58 -16.50 -10.90 -26.80
CA ARG A 58 -16.10 -11.49 -28.07
C ARG A 58 -16.57 -10.60 -29.21
N VAL A 59 -15.83 -10.61 -30.32
CA VAL A 59 -16.16 -9.87 -31.54
C VAL A 59 -16.56 -10.87 -32.62
N GLU A 60 -17.76 -10.71 -33.18
CA GLU A 60 -18.27 -11.52 -34.27
C GLU A 60 -18.55 -10.66 -35.52
N PRO A 61 -18.48 -11.22 -36.74
CA PRO A 61 -18.83 -10.49 -37.96
C PRO A 61 -20.29 -10.10 -37.99
N ARG A 62 -20.58 -8.84 -38.30
CA ARG A 62 -21.94 -8.35 -38.43
C ARG A 62 -22.55 -8.83 -39.74
N ARG A 63 -23.74 -9.45 -39.68
CA ARG A 63 -24.39 -10.06 -40.87
C ARG A 63 -24.63 -9.09 -42.04
N SER A 64 -24.82 -7.80 -41.77
CA SER A 64 -25.01 -6.78 -42.81
C SER A 64 -23.70 -6.33 -43.47
N HIS A 65 -22.54 -6.55 -42.85
CA HIS A 65 -21.23 -6.06 -43.30
C HIS A 65 -20.13 -7.14 -43.12
N LEU A 66 -20.35 -8.31 -43.73
CA LEU A 66 -19.49 -9.49 -43.56
C LEU A 66 -18.06 -9.33 -44.10
N SER A 67 -17.81 -8.34 -44.96
CA SER A 67 -16.52 -8.09 -45.62
C SER A 67 -15.66 -7.00 -44.94
N ALA A 68 -16.16 -6.34 -43.89
CA ALA A 68 -15.43 -5.27 -43.20
C ALA A 68 -14.42 -5.83 -42.19
N ALA A 69 -13.36 -5.08 -41.90
CA ALA A 69 -12.39 -5.46 -40.88
C ALA A 69 -13.05 -5.55 -39.49
N LEU A 70 -12.67 -6.57 -38.71
CA LEU A 70 -13.23 -6.78 -37.38
C LEU A 70 -12.45 -5.95 -36.35
N PRO A 71 -13.14 -5.27 -35.42
CA PRO A 71 -12.51 -4.65 -34.26
C PRO A 71 -11.74 -5.69 -33.42
N ARG A 72 -10.54 -5.35 -32.95
CA ARG A 72 -9.66 -6.25 -32.18
C ARG A 72 -9.88 -6.07 -30.68
N LEU A 73 -10.05 -7.16 -29.94
CA LEU A 73 -10.17 -7.10 -28.48
C LEU A 73 -8.77 -7.13 -27.83
N VAL A 74 -8.45 -6.14 -27.01
CA VAL A 74 -7.11 -5.90 -26.43
C VAL A 74 -7.06 -6.20 -24.93
N SER A 75 -8.21 -6.11 -24.25
CA SER A 75 -8.35 -6.43 -22.83
C SER A 75 -9.56 -7.33 -22.60
N HIS A 76 -9.31 -8.45 -21.92
CA HIS A 76 -10.34 -9.42 -21.50
C HIS A 76 -10.70 -9.30 -20.01
N GLU A 77 -10.17 -8.29 -19.29
CA GLU A 77 -10.42 -8.13 -17.87
C GLU A 77 -11.87 -7.70 -17.58
N PRO A 78 -12.62 -8.45 -16.74
CA PRO A 78 -14.00 -8.11 -16.39
C PRO A 78 -14.10 -6.70 -15.79
N GLY A 79 -14.71 -5.76 -16.50
CA GLY A 79 -14.81 -4.36 -16.06
C GLY A 79 -13.92 -3.36 -16.77
N ARG A 80 -12.92 -3.83 -17.51
CA ARG A 80 -11.93 -3.03 -18.25
C ARG A 80 -11.75 -3.55 -19.68
N GLU A 81 -12.80 -4.12 -20.25
CA GLU A 81 -12.78 -4.65 -21.61
C GLU A 81 -12.58 -3.49 -22.60
N ALA A 82 -11.67 -3.68 -23.54
CA ALA A 82 -11.30 -2.65 -24.50
C ALA A 82 -11.08 -3.23 -25.91
N VAL A 83 -11.50 -2.46 -26.90
CA VAL A 83 -11.49 -2.82 -28.32
C VAL A 83 -10.73 -1.75 -29.10
N GLU A 84 -9.87 -2.19 -30.00
CA GLU A 84 -9.10 -1.38 -30.94
C GLU A 84 -9.64 -1.54 -32.36
N VAL A 85 -9.58 -0.45 -33.13
CA VAL A 85 -9.84 -0.43 -34.57
C VAL A 85 -8.66 0.25 -35.24
N ASP A 86 -7.95 -0.48 -36.10
CA ASP A 86 -6.90 0.08 -36.94
C ASP A 86 -7.54 0.87 -38.09
N VAL A 87 -7.18 2.15 -38.22
CA VAL A 87 -7.58 3.00 -39.35
C VAL A 87 -6.37 3.12 -40.28
N PRO A 88 -6.42 2.56 -41.51
CA PRO A 88 -5.28 2.58 -42.42
C PRO A 88 -4.84 4.00 -42.78
N GLU A 89 -3.52 4.21 -42.91
CA GLU A 89 -2.95 5.48 -43.39
C GLU A 89 -3.48 5.82 -44.79
N GLY A 90 -3.94 7.07 -44.98
CA GLY A 90 -4.48 7.58 -46.24
C GLY A 90 -6.01 7.51 -46.39
N VAL A 91 -6.73 6.77 -45.52
CA VAL A 91 -8.19 6.63 -45.63
C VAL A 91 -8.90 7.84 -44.99
N GLY A 92 -9.66 8.58 -45.81
CA GLY A 92 -10.43 9.76 -45.36
C GLY A 92 -9.61 11.01 -45.08
N ALA A 93 -8.44 11.20 -45.71
CA ALA A 93 -7.62 12.40 -45.56
C ALA A 93 -8.44 13.69 -45.82
N GLY A 94 -8.52 14.58 -44.81
CA GLY A 94 -9.38 15.77 -44.83
C GLY A 94 -10.89 15.51 -44.63
N GLY A 95 -11.31 14.25 -44.54
CA GLY A 95 -12.68 13.79 -44.32
C GLY A 95 -13.06 13.63 -42.84
N VAL A 96 -14.34 13.29 -42.61
CA VAL A 96 -14.88 13.06 -41.25
C VAL A 96 -14.94 11.57 -40.96
N LEU A 97 -14.17 11.12 -39.97
CA LEU A 97 -14.27 9.78 -39.40
C LEU A 97 -15.48 9.72 -38.47
N THR A 98 -16.41 8.79 -38.71
CA THR A 98 -17.63 8.59 -37.95
C THR A 98 -17.63 7.22 -37.28
N LEU A 99 -17.73 7.20 -35.96
CA LEU A 99 -18.00 5.99 -35.19
C LEU A 99 -19.48 5.94 -34.80
N THR A 100 -20.11 4.81 -35.09
CA THR A 100 -21.47 4.51 -34.66
C THR A 100 -21.50 3.25 -33.81
N TYR A 101 -21.92 3.40 -32.57
CA TYR A 101 -22.10 2.29 -31.63
C TYR A 101 -23.58 2.14 -31.24
N ALA A 102 -24.22 1.12 -31.79
CA ALA A 102 -25.61 0.80 -31.51
C ALA A 102 -25.70 -0.24 -30.40
N TRP A 103 -26.46 0.05 -29.36
CA TRP A 103 -26.56 -0.84 -28.21
C TRP A 103 -27.35 -2.13 -28.54
N ASN A 104 -26.96 -3.26 -27.95
CA ASN A 104 -27.65 -4.54 -28.10
C ASN A 104 -29.10 -4.53 -27.52
N TRP A 105 -29.90 -5.56 -27.81
CA TRP A 105 -31.30 -5.80 -27.42
C TRP A 105 -31.67 -5.50 -25.95
N LYS A 106 -30.71 -5.51 -25.01
CA LYS A 106 -30.91 -5.08 -23.61
C LYS A 106 -31.03 -3.55 -23.43
N HIS A 107 -30.91 -2.78 -24.52
CA HIS A 107 -30.96 -1.32 -24.58
C HIS A 107 -31.81 -0.82 -25.75
N THR A 108 -32.71 -1.65 -26.29
CA THR A 108 -33.66 -1.28 -27.34
C THR A 108 -34.40 0.02 -26.97
N GLY A 109 -34.30 1.03 -27.84
CA GLY A 109 -34.85 2.37 -27.63
C GLY A 109 -33.84 3.45 -27.20
N ARG A 110 -32.58 3.08 -26.91
CA ARG A 110 -31.51 4.08 -26.73
C ARG A 110 -30.91 4.49 -28.09
N PRO A 111 -30.71 5.80 -28.33
CA PRO A 111 -30.06 6.24 -29.56
C PRO A 111 -28.65 5.67 -29.65
N ALA A 112 -28.23 5.31 -30.87
CA ALA A 112 -26.86 4.89 -31.12
C ALA A 112 -25.91 6.03 -30.75
N LEU A 113 -24.77 5.68 -30.15
CA LEU A 113 -23.71 6.64 -29.90
C LEU A 113 -23.02 6.91 -31.24
N VAL A 114 -23.19 8.12 -31.77
CA VAL A 114 -22.50 8.58 -32.98
C VAL A 114 -21.48 9.64 -32.61
N ARG A 115 -20.24 9.50 -33.10
CA ARG A 115 -19.16 10.45 -32.88
C ARG A 115 -18.39 10.68 -34.17
N THR A 116 -17.95 11.91 -34.37
CA THR A 116 -17.28 12.35 -35.59
C THR A 116 -15.99 13.11 -35.27
N TRP A 117 -14.94 12.84 -36.03
CA TRP A 117 -13.65 13.53 -35.96
C TRP A 117 -13.25 13.98 -37.36
N ARG A 118 -12.68 15.18 -37.50
CA ARG A 118 -12.04 15.59 -38.76
C ARG A 118 -10.60 15.09 -38.77
N LEU A 119 -10.24 14.31 -39.79
CA LEU A 119 -8.88 13.88 -39.99
C LEU A 119 -8.06 15.04 -40.57
N PRO A 120 -6.83 15.31 -40.08
CA PRO A 120 -5.96 16.33 -40.66
C PRO A 120 -5.69 15.98 -42.14
N PRO A 121 -5.61 16.97 -43.05
CA PRO A 121 -5.18 16.71 -44.42
C PRO A 121 -3.74 16.18 -44.38
N MET A 122 -3.45 15.11 -45.12
CA MET A 122 -2.05 14.72 -45.34
C MET A 122 -1.44 15.77 -46.27
N GLU A 123 -0.38 16.45 -45.81
CA GLU A 123 0.55 17.10 -46.72
C GLU A 123 1.36 15.99 -47.41
N ASP A 124 0.84 15.52 -48.55
CA ASP A 124 1.68 14.95 -49.59
C ASP A 124 2.48 16.11 -50.20
N ILE A 125 3.77 16.19 -49.91
CA ILE A 125 4.71 16.85 -50.82
C ILE A 125 5.08 15.79 -51.87
N PRO A 126 4.63 15.91 -53.13
CA PRO A 126 5.03 15.00 -54.19
C PRO A 126 6.50 15.25 -54.55
N PRO A 127 7.26 14.22 -54.96
CA PRO A 127 8.60 14.39 -55.48
C PRO A 127 8.54 14.89 -56.92
N GLU A 128 8.13 16.14 -57.14
CA GLU A 128 8.14 16.80 -58.46
C GLU A 128 8.69 18.24 -58.41
N TRP A 129 9.46 18.60 -57.38
CA TRP A 129 10.12 19.91 -57.28
C TRP A 129 11.66 19.80 -57.35
N LEU A 130 12.14 18.80 -58.09
CA LEU A 130 13.48 18.80 -58.67
C LEU A 130 13.35 19.04 -60.18
N GLU A 131 14.08 20.07 -60.64
CA GLU A 131 14.43 20.45 -62.02
C GLU A 131 13.66 21.64 -62.67
N GLU A 132 14.34 22.78 -62.60
CA GLU A 132 14.66 23.77 -63.65
C GLU A 132 13.54 24.40 -64.52
N GLU A 133 13.41 25.73 -64.47
CA GLU A 133 13.87 26.61 -65.58
C GLU A 133 13.86 28.11 -65.23
N GLN A 134 15.06 28.69 -65.34
CA GLN A 134 15.49 30.04 -65.77
C GLN A 134 14.47 31.19 -65.94
N ALA A 135 14.83 32.37 -65.40
CA ALA A 135 15.20 33.54 -66.23
C ALA A 135 15.84 34.67 -65.39
N GLU A 136 16.92 35.22 -65.95
CA GLU A 136 17.85 36.25 -65.49
C GLU A 136 17.25 37.66 -65.39
N THR A 137 17.77 38.51 -64.48
CA THR A 137 18.58 39.74 -64.76
C THR A 137 18.89 40.46 -63.43
N GLU A 138 20.15 40.44 -62.98
CA GLU A 138 21.16 41.53 -63.04
C GLU A 138 20.84 42.77 -62.18
N ASP A 139 21.52 42.91 -61.03
CA ASP A 139 22.62 43.89 -60.86
C ASP A 139 23.21 43.81 -59.43
N THR A 140 24.51 43.52 -59.34
CA THR A 140 25.44 43.71 -58.21
C THR A 140 26.01 45.16 -58.23
N PRO A 141 26.82 45.67 -57.27
CA PRO A 141 27.56 45.01 -56.18
C PRO A 141 27.62 45.80 -54.83
N GLU A 142 28.45 45.27 -53.93
CA GLU A 142 29.26 45.96 -52.88
C GLU A 142 28.86 45.81 -51.40
N ASP A 143 29.69 44.98 -50.75
CA ASP A 143 30.42 45.24 -49.50
C ASP A 143 29.69 45.38 -48.17
N GLY A 144 30.04 44.47 -47.26
CA GLY A 144 29.89 44.68 -45.83
C GLY A 144 29.66 43.39 -45.05
N GLU A 145 30.75 42.77 -44.61
CA GLU A 145 30.72 41.94 -43.40
C GLU A 145 30.07 42.71 -42.23
N ASP A 146 29.49 41.94 -41.30
CA ASP A 146 28.81 42.33 -40.05
C ASP A 146 27.31 42.64 -40.10
N GLY A 147 26.51 41.68 -39.60
CA GLY A 147 25.19 41.95 -39.03
C GLY A 147 24.07 41.01 -39.43
N ALA A 148 24.11 39.73 -39.01
CA ALA A 148 22.95 38.83 -39.07
C ALA A 148 22.67 38.17 -37.71
N TRP A 149 22.50 39.01 -36.67
CA TRP A 149 21.69 38.71 -35.50
C TRP A 149 20.64 39.82 -35.37
N ALA A 150 19.69 39.86 -36.29
CA ALA A 150 18.44 40.59 -36.10
C ALA A 150 17.41 40.13 -37.13
N LEU A 151 16.18 39.94 -36.66
CA LEU A 151 14.94 39.70 -37.41
C LEU A 151 14.56 38.23 -37.67
N VAL A 152 14.32 37.50 -36.58
CA VAL A 152 13.07 36.73 -36.49
C VAL A 152 12.06 37.64 -35.75
N PRO A 153 10.87 37.91 -36.32
CA PRO A 153 9.88 38.75 -35.66
C PRO A 153 9.24 38.03 -34.46
N ASP A 154 9.05 38.81 -33.39
CA ASP A 154 8.35 38.48 -32.16
C ASP A 154 6.99 37.81 -32.41
N GLN A 155 6.93 36.49 -32.25
CA GLN A 155 5.71 35.82 -31.79
C GLN A 155 6.08 34.97 -30.58
N GLU A 156 6.00 35.61 -29.41
CA GLU A 156 6.01 34.97 -28.10
C GLU A 156 4.93 33.87 -28.05
N ALA A 157 5.30 32.62 -28.31
CA ALA A 157 4.58 31.47 -27.77
C ALA A 157 4.87 31.42 -26.25
N SER A 158 4.23 32.31 -25.50
CA SER A 158 4.40 32.39 -24.05
C SER A 158 3.94 31.09 -23.38
N LEU A 159 4.84 30.45 -22.62
CA LEU A 159 4.51 29.30 -21.76
C LEU A 159 3.34 29.67 -20.83
N PRO A 160 2.27 28.87 -20.76
CA PRO A 160 1.14 29.20 -19.90
C PRO A 160 1.56 29.14 -18.41
N VAL A 161 1.11 30.12 -17.62
CA VAL A 161 1.20 30.13 -16.15
C VAL A 161 -0.23 30.23 -15.61
N GLN A 162 -0.62 29.33 -14.72
CA GLN A 162 -1.96 29.30 -14.14
C GLN A 162 -1.89 29.46 -12.62
N VAL A 163 -2.64 30.40 -12.06
CA VAL A 163 -2.79 30.55 -10.60
C VAL A 163 -3.66 29.41 -10.07
N ASP A 164 -3.26 28.78 -8.97
CA ASP A 164 -4.06 27.74 -8.32
C ASP A 164 -5.35 28.35 -7.74
N PRO A 165 -6.53 27.80 -8.07
CA PRO A 165 -7.81 28.39 -7.68
C PRO A 165 -8.11 28.28 -6.18
N GLU A 166 -7.57 27.27 -5.49
CA GLU A 166 -7.74 27.10 -4.05
C GLU A 166 -6.61 27.76 -3.24
N TRP A 167 -5.46 27.93 -3.88
CA TRP A 167 -4.24 28.47 -3.27
C TRP A 167 -3.62 29.54 -4.17
N PRO A 168 -4.19 30.76 -4.24
CA PRO A 168 -3.72 31.79 -5.17
C PRO A 168 -2.24 32.19 -5.04
N GLU A 169 -1.57 31.79 -3.96
CA GLU A 169 -0.12 31.90 -3.77
C GLU A 169 0.73 30.86 -4.54
N LEU A 170 0.10 29.87 -5.17
CA LEU A 170 0.72 28.80 -5.96
C LEU A 170 0.43 28.98 -7.45
N PHE A 171 1.40 28.61 -8.26
CA PHE A 171 1.32 28.71 -9.71
C PHE A 171 1.65 27.36 -10.34
N TRP A 172 0.93 27.03 -11.41
CA TRP A 172 1.15 25.87 -12.25
C TRP A 172 1.86 26.30 -13.51
N VAL A 173 3.01 25.67 -13.78
CA VAL A 173 3.90 25.97 -14.91
C VAL A 173 4.20 24.70 -15.71
N ALA A 174 4.68 24.89 -16.94
CA ALA A 174 4.98 23.79 -17.85
C ALA A 174 6.02 22.83 -17.27
N GLY A 175 5.79 21.52 -17.40
CA GLY A 175 6.64 20.50 -16.78
C GLY A 175 8.08 20.42 -17.31
N TYR A 176 8.32 20.98 -18.49
CA TYR A 176 9.61 21.01 -19.17
C TYR A 176 10.36 22.33 -19.01
N ALA A 177 9.77 23.34 -18.37
CA ALA A 177 10.37 24.67 -18.26
C ALA A 177 11.56 24.68 -17.29
N SER A 178 12.65 25.35 -17.69
CA SER A 178 13.81 25.58 -16.81
C SER A 178 13.46 26.55 -15.67
N ARG A 179 14.28 26.60 -14.61
CA ARG A 179 14.02 27.53 -13.48
C ARG A 179 14.16 28.98 -13.91
N GLU A 180 15.07 29.25 -14.83
CA GLU A 180 15.34 30.55 -15.44
C GLU A 180 14.16 30.99 -16.30
N GLU A 181 13.59 30.08 -17.11
CA GLU A 181 12.37 30.34 -17.87
C GLU A 181 11.17 30.62 -16.95
N ILE A 182 11.00 29.83 -15.89
CA ILE A 182 9.96 30.06 -14.88
C ILE A 182 10.16 31.45 -14.22
N ALA A 183 11.39 31.80 -13.85
CA ALA A 183 11.69 33.08 -13.23
C ALA A 183 11.44 34.28 -14.17
N ALA A 184 11.89 34.18 -15.42
CA ALA A 184 11.63 35.20 -16.43
C ALA A 184 10.13 35.45 -16.62
N ARG A 185 9.29 34.40 -16.54
CA ARG A 185 7.84 34.52 -16.67
C ARG A 185 7.16 35.06 -15.41
N LEU A 186 7.59 34.63 -14.22
CA LEU A 186 7.00 35.07 -12.96
C LEU A 186 7.40 36.50 -12.59
N PHE A 187 8.65 36.87 -12.83
CA PHE A 187 9.27 38.11 -12.32
C PHE A 187 9.78 39.06 -13.41
N GLY A 188 9.82 38.63 -14.67
CA GLY A 188 10.45 39.40 -15.76
C GLY A 188 11.98 39.30 -15.77
N ASP A 189 12.58 38.45 -14.91
CA ASP A 189 14.02 38.31 -14.74
C ASP A 189 14.43 36.83 -14.55
N ALA A 190 15.23 36.30 -15.48
CA ALA A 190 15.76 34.94 -15.41
C ALA A 190 16.71 34.73 -14.20
N ALA A 191 17.37 35.78 -13.72
CA ALA A 191 18.24 35.72 -12.55
C ALA A 191 17.45 35.53 -11.24
N ALA A 192 16.12 35.73 -11.26
CA ALA A 192 15.23 35.48 -10.13
C ALA A 192 14.87 33.98 -9.94
N ALA A 193 15.62 33.05 -10.54
CA ALA A 193 15.46 31.60 -10.36
C ALA A 193 15.48 31.14 -8.88
N GLY A 194 15.99 31.96 -7.96
CA GLY A 194 15.96 31.73 -6.52
C GLY A 194 14.70 32.20 -5.78
N ALA A 195 13.79 32.95 -6.43
CA ALA A 195 12.66 33.64 -5.79
C ALA A 195 11.38 32.79 -5.64
N PHE A 196 11.43 31.51 -6.03
CA PHE A 196 10.33 30.56 -5.90
C PHE A 196 10.82 29.16 -5.52
N ASP A 197 9.93 28.37 -4.92
CA ASP A 197 10.16 26.99 -4.51
C ASP A 197 9.24 26.03 -5.27
N LEU A 198 9.71 24.81 -5.56
CA LEU A 198 8.90 23.78 -6.20
C LEU A 198 8.08 23.05 -5.12
N GLU A 199 6.79 22.89 -5.35
CA GLU A 199 5.88 22.19 -4.45
C GLU A 199 5.44 20.85 -5.07
N PRO A 200 5.67 19.70 -4.42
CA PRO A 200 5.25 18.41 -4.93
C PRO A 200 3.72 18.25 -4.73
N ARG A 201 2.95 18.78 -5.67
CA ARG A 201 1.48 18.72 -5.69
C ARG A 201 0.98 18.14 -7.00
N LEU A 202 -0.21 17.53 -6.96
CA LEU A 202 -0.92 17.09 -8.16
C LEU A 202 -1.68 18.28 -8.78
N PRO A 203 -1.66 18.42 -10.12
CA PRO A 203 -2.37 19.50 -10.80
C PRO A 203 -3.87 19.43 -10.52
N PRO A 204 -4.55 20.58 -10.30
CA PRO A 204 -5.97 20.62 -10.00
C PRO A 204 -6.80 20.11 -11.20
N PRO A 205 -8.02 19.60 -10.95
CA PRO A 205 -8.96 19.23 -12.02
C PRO A 205 -9.23 20.45 -12.91
N GLY A 206 -8.80 20.40 -14.18
CA GLY A 206 -8.92 21.52 -15.12
C GLY A 206 -7.66 22.38 -15.30
N ALA A 207 -6.50 21.95 -14.80
CA ALA A 207 -5.21 22.53 -15.20
C ALA A 207 -5.02 22.41 -16.73
N VAL A 208 -4.48 23.47 -17.35
CA VAL A 208 -4.18 23.46 -18.79
C VAL A 208 -3.20 22.33 -19.12
N GLU A 209 -3.44 21.62 -20.22
CA GLU A 209 -2.61 20.49 -20.66
C GLU A 209 -1.14 20.92 -20.81
N GLY A 210 -0.23 20.17 -20.16
CA GLY A 210 1.20 20.49 -20.11
C GLY A 210 1.69 21.21 -18.84
N LEU A 211 0.79 21.76 -18.01
CA LEU A 211 1.14 22.33 -16.70
C LEU A 211 1.24 21.24 -15.63
N GLN A 212 2.46 20.82 -15.31
CA GLN A 212 2.72 19.68 -14.42
C GLN A 212 3.50 20.05 -13.16
N VAL A 213 4.08 21.25 -13.09
CA VAL A 213 4.94 21.68 -11.98
C VAL A 213 4.24 22.77 -11.18
N CYS A 214 4.13 22.58 -9.88
CA CYS A 214 3.61 23.58 -8.95
C CYS A 214 4.76 24.39 -8.34
N VAL A 215 4.62 25.71 -8.31
CA VAL A 215 5.61 26.63 -7.74
C VAL A 215 4.98 27.57 -6.73
N ARG A 216 5.67 27.79 -5.61
CA ARG A 216 5.34 28.79 -4.59
C ARG A 216 6.29 29.97 -4.70
N VAL A 217 5.75 31.17 -4.86
CA VAL A 217 6.55 32.39 -4.92
C VAL A 217 6.86 32.88 -3.50
N ARG A 218 8.15 33.16 -3.21
CA ARG A 218 8.60 33.59 -1.87
C ARG A 218 8.12 35.01 -1.53
N HIS A 219 8.04 35.87 -2.54
CA HIS A 219 7.59 37.25 -2.42
C HIS A 219 6.55 37.56 -3.50
N PRO A 220 5.24 37.34 -3.24
CA PRO A 220 4.20 37.53 -4.24
C PRO A 220 4.17 38.94 -4.85
N LEU A 221 4.58 39.96 -4.09
CA LEU A 221 4.68 41.35 -4.58
C LEU A 221 5.77 41.57 -5.65
N SER A 222 6.70 40.63 -5.80
CA SER A 222 7.74 40.68 -6.85
C SER A 222 7.24 40.18 -8.20
N LEU A 223 6.03 39.62 -8.28
CA LEU A 223 5.45 39.13 -9.52
C LEU A 223 5.26 40.24 -10.55
N VAL A 224 5.31 39.87 -11.83
CA VAL A 224 4.91 40.77 -12.91
C VAL A 224 3.46 41.27 -12.70
N PRO A 225 3.15 42.53 -13.05
CA PRO A 225 1.86 43.15 -12.71
C PRO A 225 0.62 42.36 -13.16
N GLN A 226 0.66 41.69 -14.33
CA GLN A 226 -0.49 40.91 -14.81
C GLN A 226 -0.79 39.69 -13.93
N LEU A 227 0.26 38.99 -13.47
CA LEU A 227 0.11 37.84 -12.58
C LEU A 227 -0.33 38.28 -11.18
N LEU A 228 0.26 39.37 -10.66
CA LEU A 228 -0.14 39.94 -9.37
C LEU A 228 -1.64 40.32 -9.36
N ALA A 229 -2.14 40.96 -10.42
CA ALA A 229 -3.56 41.29 -10.54
C ALA A 229 -4.47 40.03 -10.57
N THR A 230 -4.00 38.95 -11.19
CA THR A 230 -4.72 37.66 -11.23
C THR A 230 -4.79 37.01 -9.85
N VAL A 231 -3.68 37.04 -9.10
CA VAL A 231 -3.61 36.58 -7.71
C VAL A 231 -4.57 37.39 -6.83
N SER A 232 -4.55 38.72 -6.91
CA SER A 232 -5.45 39.58 -6.13
C SER A 232 -6.92 39.26 -6.42
N ARG A 233 -7.30 39.08 -7.69
CA ARG A 233 -8.68 38.71 -8.05
C ARG A 233 -9.08 37.35 -7.48
N ALA A 234 -8.21 36.35 -7.55
CA ALA A 234 -8.47 35.03 -7.00
C ALA A 234 -8.59 35.05 -5.46
N LEU A 235 -7.77 35.87 -4.79
CA LEU A 235 -7.86 36.08 -3.34
C LEU A 235 -9.17 36.73 -2.92
N GLU A 236 -9.66 37.74 -3.65
CA GLU A 236 -10.95 38.38 -3.35
C GLU A 236 -12.13 37.40 -3.47
N VAL A 237 -12.19 36.63 -4.57
CA VAL A 237 -13.24 35.63 -4.78
C VAL A 237 -13.24 34.58 -3.67
N GLN A 238 -12.04 34.11 -3.27
CA GLN A 238 -11.93 33.13 -2.19
C GLN A 238 -12.27 33.73 -0.83
N LEU A 239 -11.91 34.99 -0.58
CA LEU A 239 -12.22 35.70 0.66
C LEU A 239 -13.73 35.80 0.85
N GLU A 240 -14.49 36.18 -0.18
CA GLU A 240 -15.95 36.25 -0.13
C GLU A 240 -16.58 34.88 0.18
N ALA A 241 -16.13 33.83 -0.51
CA ALA A 241 -16.63 32.47 -0.31
C ALA A 241 -16.38 31.95 1.11
N ASP A 242 -15.17 32.15 1.63
CA ASP A 242 -14.80 31.71 2.98
C ASP A 242 -15.49 32.54 4.07
N ILE A 243 -15.68 33.85 3.88
CA ILE A 243 -16.47 34.69 4.80
C ILE A 243 -17.91 34.19 4.86
N ALA A 244 -18.53 33.94 3.71
CA ALA A 244 -19.91 33.46 3.64
C ALA A 244 -20.07 32.12 4.36
N TRP A 245 -19.16 31.18 4.14
CA TRP A 245 -19.16 29.90 4.84
C TRP A 245 -18.93 30.07 6.34
N SER A 246 -17.91 30.81 6.76
CA SER A 246 -17.56 30.95 8.18
C SER A 246 -18.67 31.66 8.97
N ARG A 247 -19.31 32.69 8.38
CA ARG A 247 -20.49 33.33 8.98
C ARG A 247 -21.69 32.40 9.09
N SER A 248 -21.83 31.39 8.23
CA SER A 248 -22.91 30.40 8.36
C SER A 248 -22.69 29.43 9.52
N GLN A 249 -21.46 29.28 10.02
CA GLN A 249 -21.11 28.36 11.11
C GLN A 249 -21.14 29.04 12.49
N LEU A 250 -20.73 30.31 12.58
CA LEU A 250 -20.61 31.05 13.85
C LEU A 250 -21.92 31.21 14.68
N PRO A 251 -23.15 31.26 14.11
CA PRO A 251 -24.39 31.39 14.87
C PRO A 251 -24.78 30.14 15.67
N VAL A 252 -24.10 29.00 15.49
CA VAL A 252 -24.44 27.73 16.15
C VAL A 252 -23.92 27.76 17.60
N ALA A 253 -24.82 27.60 18.58
CA ALA A 253 -24.53 27.71 20.02
C ALA A 253 -23.38 26.81 20.53
N SER A 254 -23.06 25.75 19.79
CA SER A 254 -21.85 24.95 19.96
C SER A 254 -21.43 24.40 18.59
N LEU A 255 -20.24 24.78 18.10
CA LEU A 255 -19.64 24.12 16.94
C LEU A 255 -19.27 22.69 17.32
N ASP A 256 -19.61 21.72 16.46
CA ASP A 256 -19.03 20.39 16.62
C ASP A 256 -17.50 20.44 16.36
N ARG A 257 -16.80 19.38 16.76
CA ARG A 257 -15.34 19.33 16.66
C ARG A 257 -14.84 19.49 15.22
N ALA A 258 -15.58 19.01 14.23
CA ALA A 258 -15.19 19.06 12.82
C ALA A 258 -15.40 20.45 12.24
N ALA A 259 -16.53 21.09 12.54
CA ALA A 259 -16.84 22.46 12.15
C ALA A 259 -15.86 23.45 12.81
N ALA A 260 -15.53 23.25 14.09
CA ALA A 260 -14.51 24.04 14.78
C ALA A 260 -13.12 23.88 14.13
N ALA A 261 -12.73 22.65 13.79
CA ALA A 261 -11.46 22.39 13.10
C ALA A 261 -11.43 23.04 11.71
N ALA A 262 -12.50 22.93 10.91
CA ALA A 262 -12.60 23.53 9.58
C ALA A 262 -12.62 25.06 9.60
N LEU A 263 -13.23 25.68 10.62
CA LEU A 263 -13.18 27.13 10.83
C LEU A 263 -11.76 27.59 11.17
N VAL A 264 -11.09 26.86 12.09
CA VAL A 264 -9.70 27.14 12.47
C VAL A 264 -8.76 26.97 11.29
N GLU A 265 -8.93 25.93 10.48
CA GLU A 265 -8.13 25.69 9.29
C GLU A 265 -8.26 26.84 8.27
N ARG A 266 -9.49 27.26 7.94
CA ARG A 266 -9.70 28.42 7.05
C ARG A 266 -9.07 29.69 7.59
N ALA A 267 -9.24 29.95 8.88
CA ALA A 267 -8.64 31.12 9.52
C ALA A 267 -7.10 31.06 9.51
N LEU A 268 -6.50 29.88 9.72
CA LEU A 268 -5.05 29.66 9.61
C LEU A 268 -4.55 29.80 8.17
N ARG A 269 -5.36 29.44 7.17
CA ARG A 269 -5.07 29.67 5.75
C ARG A 269 -4.98 31.16 5.45
N TRP A 270 -5.97 31.94 5.87
CA TRP A 270 -5.92 33.40 5.76
C TRP A 270 -4.75 33.99 6.56
N ALA A 271 -4.43 33.42 7.72
CA ALA A 271 -3.26 33.84 8.49
C ALA A 271 -1.93 33.63 7.74
N GLN A 272 -1.78 32.58 6.90
CA GLN A 272 -0.58 32.44 6.05
C GLN A 272 -0.45 33.58 5.05
N ARG A 273 -1.58 34.11 4.58
CA ARG A 273 -1.69 35.20 3.61
C ARG A 273 -1.61 36.59 4.23
N SER A 274 -1.30 36.70 5.52
CA SER A 274 -1.26 38.00 6.23
C SER A 274 -0.24 39.00 5.68
N HIS A 275 0.73 38.54 4.89
CA HIS A 275 1.74 39.38 4.25
C HIS A 275 1.31 39.92 2.87
N ILE A 276 0.22 39.37 2.29
CA ILE A 276 -0.36 39.85 1.05
C ILE A 276 -1.34 40.96 1.42
N LEU A 277 -1.08 42.15 0.89
CA LEU A 277 -1.90 43.34 1.11
C LEU A 277 -2.86 43.50 -0.07
N ASP A 278 -4.05 44.01 0.21
CA ASP A 278 -4.97 44.47 -0.82
C ASP A 278 -4.58 45.86 -1.34
N ASP A 279 -5.38 46.39 -2.26
CA ASP A 279 -5.16 47.71 -2.89
C ASP A 279 -5.19 48.87 -1.88
N SER A 280 -5.74 48.66 -0.67
CA SER A 280 -5.77 49.65 0.41
C SER A 280 -4.58 49.51 1.38
N GLY A 281 -3.69 48.55 1.16
CA GLY A 281 -2.58 48.24 2.05
C GLY A 281 -2.99 47.41 3.27
N GLN A 282 -4.20 46.87 3.31
CA GLN A 282 -4.70 46.05 4.41
C GLN A 282 -4.44 44.56 4.14
N SER A 283 -4.08 43.79 5.17
CA SER A 283 -3.90 42.35 4.99
C SER A 283 -5.23 41.63 4.77
N TYR A 284 -5.25 40.65 3.87
CA TYR A 284 -6.44 39.79 3.65
C TYR A 284 -6.85 39.03 4.93
N PHE A 285 -5.91 38.74 5.82
CA PHE A 285 -6.21 38.13 7.12
C PHE A 285 -7.00 39.08 8.03
N ASP A 286 -6.60 40.35 8.12
CA ASP A 286 -7.33 41.34 8.91
C ASP A 286 -8.72 41.59 8.34
N ARG A 287 -8.87 41.60 7.00
CA ARG A 287 -10.20 41.69 6.35
C ARG A 287 -11.09 40.50 6.65
N TYR A 288 -10.54 39.28 6.57
CA TYR A 288 -11.26 38.07 6.96
C TYR A 288 -11.75 38.17 8.41
N LEU A 289 -10.86 38.53 9.36
CA LEU A 289 -11.23 38.66 10.77
C LEU A 289 -12.29 39.75 11.00
N GLN A 290 -12.16 40.92 10.37
CA GLN A 290 -13.12 42.02 10.47
C GLN A 290 -14.50 41.61 9.95
N ALA A 291 -14.54 40.88 8.83
CA ALA A 291 -15.79 40.39 8.27
C ALA A 291 -16.49 39.37 9.17
N LEU A 292 -15.76 38.59 9.97
CA LEU A 292 -16.38 37.69 10.96
C LEU A 292 -16.96 38.43 12.17
N GLY A 293 -16.66 39.72 12.35
CA GLY A 293 -17.08 40.53 13.49
C GLY A 293 -16.10 40.47 14.67
N PRO A 294 -16.29 41.27 15.74
CA PRO A 294 -15.38 41.29 16.87
C PRO A 294 -15.45 39.97 17.64
N TRP A 295 -14.36 39.19 17.59
CA TRP A 295 -14.20 37.96 18.37
C TRP A 295 -14.13 38.29 19.86
N ARG A 296 -15.23 38.07 20.59
CA ARG A 296 -15.29 38.20 22.05
C ARG A 296 -14.59 37.00 22.69
N ASP A 297 -14.13 37.12 23.94
CA ASP A 297 -13.54 36.00 24.69
C ASP A 297 -14.45 34.74 24.70
N ALA A 298 -15.77 34.94 24.64
CA ALA A 298 -16.78 33.89 24.52
C ALA A 298 -16.74 33.11 23.19
N ASP A 299 -16.39 33.76 22.08
CA ASP A 299 -16.33 33.14 20.74
C ASP A 299 -15.13 32.19 20.61
N TRP A 300 -14.13 32.37 21.45
CA TRP A 300 -13.01 31.43 21.54
C TRP A 300 -13.33 30.19 22.37
N LEU A 301 -14.26 30.28 23.34
CA LEU A 301 -14.67 29.14 24.17
C LEU A 301 -15.42 28.09 23.33
N SER A 302 -16.15 28.53 22.30
CA SER A 302 -16.89 27.64 21.38
C SER A 302 -15.97 26.84 20.45
N LEU A 303 -14.69 27.23 20.32
CA LEU A 303 -13.66 26.49 19.57
C LEU A 303 -12.89 25.46 20.41
N GLY A 304 -13.07 25.45 21.74
CA GLY A 304 -12.40 24.52 22.65
C GLY A 304 -10.87 24.49 22.49
N GLU A 305 -10.29 23.30 22.46
CA GLU A 305 -8.84 23.10 22.27
C GLU A 305 -8.34 23.53 20.88
N ALA A 306 -9.22 23.69 19.89
CA ALA A 306 -8.87 24.17 18.55
C ALA A 306 -8.67 25.70 18.50
N ALA A 307 -9.01 26.44 19.58
CA ALA A 307 -8.85 27.88 19.64
C ALA A 307 -7.38 28.34 19.70
N GLU A 308 -6.50 27.55 20.32
CA GLU A 308 -5.11 27.92 20.61
C GLU A 308 -4.29 28.30 19.35
N PRO A 309 -4.30 27.51 18.26
CA PRO A 309 -3.63 27.86 17.00
C PRO A 309 -4.07 29.21 16.44
N LEU A 310 -5.37 29.47 16.42
CA LEU A 310 -5.92 30.69 15.85
C LEU A 310 -5.62 31.89 16.75
N ARG A 311 -5.72 31.76 18.07
CA ARG A 311 -5.31 32.82 19.02
C ARG A 311 -3.84 33.19 18.84
N LYS A 312 -2.97 32.19 18.65
CA LYS A 312 -1.54 32.40 18.39
C LYS A 312 -1.31 33.08 17.04
N ALA A 313 -2.02 32.66 15.99
CA ALA A 313 -1.93 33.29 14.66
C ALA A 313 -2.41 34.75 14.68
N VAL A 314 -3.54 35.06 15.33
CA VAL A 314 -4.01 36.44 15.49
C VAL A 314 -2.99 37.27 16.27
N ALA A 315 -2.47 36.76 17.39
CA ALA A 315 -1.47 37.46 18.20
C ALA A 315 -0.15 37.74 17.45
N LEU A 316 0.23 36.88 16.51
CA LEU A 316 1.48 37.01 15.75
C LEU A 316 1.32 37.79 14.43
N ARG A 317 0.12 37.82 13.84
CA ARG A 317 -0.05 38.22 12.43
C ARG A 317 -1.12 39.28 12.18
N SER A 318 -2.06 39.48 13.08
CA SER A 318 -3.06 40.54 12.92
C SER A 318 -2.52 41.86 13.44
N THR A 319 -2.70 42.93 12.66
CA THR A 319 -2.33 44.29 13.09
C THR A 319 -3.52 45.01 13.74
N HIS A 320 -4.74 44.56 13.45
CA HIS A 320 -5.99 45.21 13.86
C HIS A 320 -6.72 44.48 15.00
N SER A 321 -6.53 43.17 15.14
CA SER A 321 -7.18 42.34 16.17
C SER A 321 -6.19 41.94 17.26
N ARG A 322 -6.59 42.05 18.53
CA ARG A 322 -5.77 41.63 19.68
C ARG A 322 -6.43 40.48 20.41
N THR A 323 -5.63 39.52 20.88
CA THR A 323 -6.10 38.41 21.73
C THR A 323 -5.44 38.50 23.11
N SER A 324 -6.07 37.89 24.12
CA SER A 324 -5.51 37.73 25.47
C SER A 324 -4.38 36.70 25.54
N TYR A 325 -4.08 36.01 24.43
CA TYR A 325 -3.04 35.00 24.34
C TYR A 325 -1.65 35.64 24.43
N ARG A 326 -0.91 35.33 25.49
CA ARG A 326 0.50 35.67 25.60
C ARG A 326 1.33 34.60 24.90
N VAL A 327 2.05 34.99 23.86
CA VAL A 327 3.03 34.12 23.21
C VAL A 327 4.14 33.82 24.21
N THR A 328 4.08 32.64 24.84
CA THR A 328 5.05 32.16 25.85
C THR A 328 6.44 31.97 25.27
N ASP A 329 6.53 31.86 23.95
CA ASP A 329 7.76 31.57 23.21
C ASP A 329 8.45 32.87 22.75
N GLY A 330 8.17 33.99 23.43
CA GLY A 330 8.71 35.33 23.14
C GLY A 330 10.22 35.49 23.44
N SER A 331 10.92 34.40 23.70
CA SER A 331 12.38 34.36 23.73
C SER A 331 12.94 34.57 22.31
N PRO A 332 14.09 35.24 22.13
CA PRO A 332 14.74 35.30 20.82
C PRO A 332 14.99 33.88 20.27
N VAL A 333 15.17 32.88 21.14
CA VAL A 333 15.35 31.47 20.78
C VAL A 333 14.21 30.63 21.37
N LEU A 334 13.51 29.87 20.53
CA LEU A 334 12.48 28.92 20.98
C LEU A 334 13.05 27.81 21.85
N ALA A 335 12.33 27.43 22.90
CA ALA A 335 12.68 26.26 23.73
C ALA A 335 12.38 24.94 22.99
N PRO A 336 13.13 23.86 23.25
CA PRO A 336 12.80 22.53 22.73
C PRO A 336 11.35 22.12 23.08
N GLY A 337 10.62 21.60 22.10
CA GLY A 337 9.20 21.25 22.19
C GLY A 337 8.22 22.36 21.81
N SER A 338 8.69 23.59 21.53
CA SER A 338 7.83 24.71 21.13
C SER A 338 7.08 24.38 19.83
N VAL A 339 5.76 24.60 19.80
CA VAL A 339 4.92 24.34 18.62
C VAL A 339 5.06 25.50 17.64
N VAL A 340 5.54 25.20 16.43
CA VAL A 340 5.84 26.18 15.38
C VAL A 340 4.84 26.16 14.23
N GLY A 341 4.08 25.08 14.09
CA GLY A 341 3.04 24.95 13.09
C GLY A 341 2.23 23.67 13.26
N ARG A 342 1.33 23.41 12.30
CA ARG A 342 0.54 22.19 12.20
C ARG A 342 0.41 21.74 10.75
N VAL A 343 0.29 20.44 10.50
CA VAL A 343 -0.07 19.88 9.19
C VAL A 343 -1.48 19.32 9.27
N SER A 344 -2.40 19.86 8.48
CA SER A 344 -3.75 19.30 8.32
C SER A 344 -3.76 18.27 7.19
N LEU A 345 -4.32 17.10 7.45
CA LEU A 345 -4.44 16.01 6.50
C LEU A 345 -5.83 16.00 5.83
N PRO A 346 -5.99 15.39 4.64
CA PRO A 346 -7.28 15.35 3.92
C PRO A 346 -8.43 14.68 4.69
N ASP A 347 -8.10 13.83 5.67
CA ASP A 347 -9.07 13.19 6.56
C ASP A 347 -9.60 14.11 7.67
N GLY A 348 -9.17 15.38 7.69
CA GLY A 348 -9.54 16.40 8.67
C GLY A 348 -8.73 16.33 9.98
N SER A 349 -7.79 15.40 10.10
CA SER A 349 -6.86 15.35 11.25
C SER A 349 -5.76 16.40 11.12
N SER A 350 -5.14 16.80 12.24
CA SER A 350 -4.03 17.75 12.24
C SER A 350 -2.89 17.29 13.15
N VAL A 351 -1.65 17.42 12.69
CA VAL A 351 -0.43 17.03 13.42
C VAL A 351 0.37 18.27 13.80
N GLN A 352 0.83 18.36 15.06
CA GLN A 352 1.67 19.48 15.50
C GLN A 352 3.11 19.32 15.02
N VAL A 353 3.72 20.43 14.60
CA VAL A 353 5.15 20.54 14.31
C VAL A 353 5.85 21.23 15.49
N ARG A 354 6.84 20.56 16.07
CA ARG A 354 7.59 21.06 17.24
C ARG A 354 9.04 21.30 16.89
N ALA A 355 9.59 22.43 17.29
CA ALA A 355 11.02 22.70 17.22
C ALA A 355 11.76 21.92 18.32
N LEU A 356 12.88 21.29 17.99
CA LEU A 356 13.67 20.45 18.89
C LEU A 356 15.00 21.09 19.24
N LEU A 357 15.90 21.25 18.26
CA LEU A 357 17.25 21.77 18.45
C LEU A 357 17.49 22.97 17.54
N LEU A 358 18.04 24.06 18.09
CA LEU A 358 18.55 25.17 17.28
C LEU A 358 19.82 24.72 16.54
N LEU A 359 19.76 24.72 15.22
CA LEU A 359 20.86 24.34 14.32
C LEU A 359 21.72 25.54 13.92
N THR A 360 21.10 26.69 13.68
CA THR A 360 21.81 27.90 13.25
C THR A 360 21.03 29.17 13.56
N GLU A 361 21.75 30.28 13.66
CA GLU A 361 21.21 31.64 13.73
C GLU A 361 22.04 32.54 12.80
N GLU A 362 21.38 33.20 11.87
CA GLU A 362 22.02 33.97 10.79
C GLU A 362 21.30 35.30 10.56
N THR A 363 21.99 36.26 9.93
CA THR A 363 21.47 37.61 9.68
C THR A 363 20.62 37.73 8.42
N SER A 364 20.55 36.68 7.60
CA SER A 364 19.78 36.64 6.34
C SER A 364 19.19 35.26 6.11
N LEU A 365 18.09 35.22 5.37
CA LEU A 365 17.35 33.99 5.05
C LEU A 365 18.24 33.01 4.29
N GLU A 366 18.97 33.51 3.31
CA GLU A 366 19.78 32.73 2.38
C GLU A 366 20.94 32.02 3.10
N ARG A 367 21.60 32.71 4.04
CA ARG A 367 22.66 32.13 4.86
C ARG A 367 22.12 31.05 5.80
N ALA A 368 20.97 31.34 6.43
CA ALA A 368 20.34 30.41 7.36
C ALA A 368 19.85 29.15 6.63
N GLU A 369 19.15 29.32 5.50
CA GLU A 369 18.70 28.22 4.65
C GLU A 369 19.88 27.36 4.20
N LEU A 370 20.97 27.96 3.73
CA LEU A 370 22.17 27.24 3.31
C LEU A 370 22.76 26.39 4.45
N ARG A 371 22.90 26.93 5.67
CA ARG A 371 23.40 26.15 6.81
C ARG A 371 22.44 25.04 7.23
N VAL A 372 21.12 25.28 7.23
CA VAL A 372 20.12 24.29 7.65
C VAL A 372 19.98 23.14 6.64
N ARG A 373 20.01 23.43 5.34
CA ARG A 373 19.96 22.39 4.30
C ARG A 373 21.16 21.44 4.39
N ASN A 374 22.33 21.97 4.76
CA ASN A 374 23.59 21.23 4.91
C ASN A 374 23.82 20.69 6.34
N ALA A 375 22.82 20.74 7.23
CA ALA A 375 22.88 20.15 8.57
C ALA A 375 22.49 18.66 8.56
N PRO A 376 22.84 17.87 9.61
CA PRO A 376 22.48 16.45 9.72
C PRO A 376 20.98 16.18 9.48
N ARG A 377 20.68 15.06 8.81
CA ARG A 377 19.49 14.91 7.97
C ARG A 377 18.31 14.19 8.62
N ASP A 378 18.50 13.62 9.80
CA ASP A 378 17.62 12.60 10.39
C ASP A 378 16.22 13.11 10.79
N THR A 379 15.96 14.42 10.65
CA THR A 379 14.70 15.05 11.04
C THR A 379 14.28 16.16 10.05
N PRO A 380 12.96 16.45 9.94
CA PRO A 380 12.49 17.64 9.25
C PRO A 380 13.07 18.89 9.90
N ARG A 381 13.27 19.94 9.12
CA ARG A 381 13.90 21.18 9.60
C ARG A 381 13.01 22.37 9.29
N VAL A 382 12.96 23.32 10.20
CA VAL A 382 12.18 24.56 10.04
C VAL A 382 13.07 25.77 10.20
N LEU A 383 12.88 26.76 9.33
CA LEU A 383 13.56 28.04 9.42
C LEU A 383 12.54 29.12 9.79
N LEU A 384 12.82 29.87 10.84
CA LEU A 384 11.92 30.85 11.43
C LEU A 384 12.57 32.24 11.44
N PRO A 385 11.87 33.30 11.01
CA PRO A 385 12.35 34.65 11.21
C PRO A 385 12.08 35.11 12.65
N GLY A 386 13.09 35.71 13.28
CA GLY A 386 13.03 36.34 14.58
C GLY A 386 12.61 37.81 14.50
N LYS A 387 12.00 38.32 15.57
CA LYS A 387 11.62 39.74 15.70
C LYS A 387 12.83 40.69 15.71
N ASP A 388 14.01 40.15 16.00
CA ASP A 388 15.31 40.83 16.00
C ASP A 388 15.95 40.90 14.60
N GLY A 389 15.24 40.48 13.55
CA GLY A 389 15.74 40.47 12.18
C GLY A 389 16.69 39.32 11.86
N ARG A 390 16.88 38.37 12.78
CA ARG A 390 17.71 37.17 12.57
C ARG A 390 16.87 35.97 12.18
N TRP A 391 17.44 35.09 11.35
CA TRP A 391 16.83 33.84 10.91
C TRP A 391 17.37 32.67 11.71
N ARG A 392 16.49 31.80 12.20
CA ARG A 392 16.85 30.67 13.07
C ARG A 392 16.38 29.37 12.49
N GLY A 393 17.32 28.44 12.32
CA GLY A 393 17.06 27.09 11.85
C GLY A 393 16.95 26.11 12.99
N TYR A 394 15.90 25.29 12.98
CA TYR A 394 15.66 24.27 13.97
C TYR A 394 15.49 22.89 13.32
N SER A 395 15.96 21.84 14.00
CA SER A 395 15.37 20.52 13.77
C SER A 395 13.95 20.50 14.31
N ALA A 396 13.09 19.70 13.71
CA ALA A 396 11.68 19.61 14.04
C ALA A 396 11.22 18.15 14.14
N GLU A 397 10.08 17.95 14.79
CA GLU A 397 9.35 16.68 14.79
C GLU A 397 7.86 16.89 14.52
N PHE A 398 7.25 15.89 13.90
CA PHE A 398 5.79 15.78 13.79
C PHE A 398 5.29 14.93 14.95
N ASN A 399 4.46 15.50 15.82
CA ASN A 399 3.93 14.77 16.97
C ASN A 399 2.76 13.85 16.53
N THR A 400 3.09 12.69 15.97
CA THR A 400 2.13 11.69 15.49
C THR A 400 1.76 10.69 16.60
N VAL A 401 0.48 10.33 16.67
CA VAL A 401 0.01 9.22 17.53
C VAL A 401 0.31 7.90 16.81
N ALA A 402 0.63 6.82 17.54
CA ALA A 402 0.92 5.52 16.94
C ALA A 402 -0.25 5.04 16.03
N GLY A 403 0.03 4.89 14.73
CA GLY A 403 -0.96 4.54 13.70
C GLY A 403 -1.61 5.73 12.97
N ALA A 404 -1.23 6.97 13.30
CA ALA A 404 -1.57 8.13 12.49
C ALA A 404 -0.73 8.14 11.19
N PRO A 405 -1.26 8.69 10.09
CA PRO A 405 -0.52 8.77 8.85
C PRO A 405 0.73 9.66 8.99
N GLU A 406 1.84 9.27 8.37
CA GLU A 406 3.05 10.10 8.38
C GLU A 406 2.79 11.39 7.57
N PRO A 407 2.85 12.59 8.17
CA PRO A 407 2.43 13.81 7.50
C PRO A 407 3.20 14.14 6.22
N LEU A 408 4.42 13.61 6.09
CA LEU A 408 5.29 13.81 4.94
C LEU A 408 5.02 12.82 3.79
N GLU A 409 4.31 11.71 4.05
CA GLU A 409 3.92 10.72 3.02
C GLU A 409 2.61 11.09 2.31
N HIS A 410 1.92 12.13 2.79
CA HIS A 410 0.67 12.65 2.20
C HIS A 410 0.92 13.99 1.51
N PRO A 411 1.23 14.02 0.19
CA PRO A 411 1.50 15.27 -0.54
C PRO A 411 0.31 16.24 -0.56
N GLU A 412 -0.89 15.77 -0.22
CA GLU A 412 -2.11 16.56 -0.08
C GLU A 412 -2.24 17.30 1.28
N GLY A 413 -1.36 17.01 2.25
CA GLY A 413 -1.37 17.65 3.56
C GLY A 413 -0.97 19.13 3.52
N ASN A 414 -1.70 19.99 4.25
CA ASN A 414 -1.49 21.43 4.28
C ASN A 414 -0.76 21.87 5.56
N ALA A 415 0.44 22.45 5.42
CA ALA A 415 1.19 22.99 6.55
C ALA A 415 0.80 24.45 6.85
N TYR A 416 0.42 24.70 8.10
CA TYR A 416 0.05 26.01 8.63
C TYR A 416 1.06 26.42 9.72
N TRP A 417 1.86 27.44 9.42
CA TRP A 417 2.92 27.96 10.29
C TRP A 417 2.46 29.11 11.16
N TYR A 418 2.81 29.11 12.45
CA TYR A 418 2.44 30.20 13.35
C TYR A 418 3.28 31.45 13.09
N TYR A 419 4.58 31.27 12.83
CA TYR A 419 5.50 32.36 12.55
C TYR A 419 5.48 32.69 11.05
N PRO A 420 5.18 33.94 10.65
CA PRO A 420 5.27 34.38 9.25
C PRO A 420 6.62 34.06 8.63
N GLY A 421 6.66 33.69 7.35
CA GLY A 421 7.91 33.41 6.64
C GLY A 421 8.61 32.11 7.07
N THR A 422 7.94 31.22 7.80
CA THR A 422 8.51 29.90 8.15
C THR A 422 8.72 29.06 6.89
N LEU A 423 9.93 28.51 6.73
CA LEU A 423 10.25 27.53 5.70
C LEU A 423 10.37 26.14 6.32
N LEU A 424 9.81 25.13 5.66
CA LEU A 424 10.01 23.72 5.99
C LEU A 424 10.97 23.12 4.97
N ILE A 425 12.01 22.45 5.46
CA ILE A 425 12.93 21.63 4.67
C ILE A 425 12.63 20.18 5.05
N ARG A 426 12.04 19.42 4.12
CA ARG A 426 11.70 18.02 4.37
C ARG A 426 12.97 17.17 4.49
N PRO A 427 12.96 16.06 5.25
CA PRO A 427 13.94 14.99 5.03
C PRO A 427 13.85 14.58 3.57
N GLY A 428 14.96 14.28 2.90
CA GLY A 428 14.88 13.97 1.47
C GLY A 428 15.09 15.18 0.55
N GLU A 429 14.74 16.39 0.99
CA GLU A 429 14.68 17.56 0.12
C GLU A 429 16.06 18.14 -0.17
N TRP A 430 16.37 18.26 -1.47
CA TRP A 430 17.60 18.85 -1.99
C TRP A 430 17.24 19.97 -2.95
N ARG A 431 18.00 21.06 -2.91
CA ARG A 431 17.82 22.14 -3.88
C ARG A 431 18.60 21.76 -5.14
N PRO A 432 18.01 21.77 -6.35
CA PRO A 432 18.79 21.71 -7.58
C PRO A 432 19.76 22.89 -7.61
N GLY A 433 21.05 22.61 -7.85
CA GLY A 433 22.12 23.60 -7.68
C GLY A 433 21.91 24.86 -8.52
N LEU A 434 21.86 26.04 -7.89
CA LEU A 434 21.76 27.36 -8.54
C LEU A 434 23.08 27.85 -9.18
N GLY A 435 24.00 26.93 -9.51
CA GLY A 435 25.38 27.24 -9.88
C GLY A 435 26.23 27.76 -8.71
N ALA A 436 27.54 27.90 -8.94
CA ALA A 436 28.51 28.32 -7.90
C ALA A 436 28.17 29.70 -7.28
N GLY A 437 27.50 30.56 -8.05
CA GLY A 437 27.04 31.90 -7.66
C GLY A 437 28.19 32.86 -7.33
N THR A 438 28.24 34.01 -7.98
CA THR A 438 29.16 35.09 -7.59
C THR A 438 28.55 35.90 -6.42
N GLY A 439 29.26 36.07 -5.30
CA GLY A 439 28.84 36.95 -4.19
C GLY A 439 29.09 36.42 -2.77
N GLY A 440 28.49 37.08 -1.76
CA GLY A 440 28.74 36.83 -0.32
C GLY A 440 28.35 35.44 0.22
N LEU A 441 27.59 34.64 -0.53
CA LEU A 441 27.26 33.25 -0.18
C LEU A 441 28.32 32.24 -0.64
N ALA A 442 29.17 32.59 -1.62
CA ALA A 442 30.19 31.68 -2.15
C ALA A 442 31.21 31.29 -1.05
N ALA A 443 31.63 32.25 -0.22
CA ALA A 443 32.51 32.00 0.91
C ALA A 443 31.89 31.01 1.92
N LEU A 444 30.59 31.17 2.23
CA LEU A 444 29.87 30.27 3.14
C LEU A 444 29.73 28.85 2.55
N ARG A 445 29.45 28.72 1.25
CA ARG A 445 29.41 27.41 0.59
C ARG A 445 30.77 26.71 0.66
N ARG A 446 31.87 27.43 0.41
CA ARG A 446 33.23 26.88 0.51
C ARG A 446 33.57 26.50 1.96
N GLU A 447 33.23 27.34 2.95
CA GLU A 447 33.40 27.04 4.38
C GLU A 447 32.70 25.73 4.77
N LEU A 448 31.44 25.54 4.36
CA LEU A 448 30.67 24.32 4.63
C LEU A 448 31.30 23.08 3.99
N LEU A 449 31.75 23.21 2.73
CA LEU A 449 32.43 22.14 2.01
C LEU A 449 33.74 21.74 2.70
N GLU A 450 34.63 22.70 2.96
CA GLU A 450 35.93 22.46 3.59
C GLU A 450 35.78 21.84 4.98
N THR A 451 34.81 22.31 5.77
CA THR A 451 34.50 21.74 7.08
C THR A 451 34.06 20.28 6.97
N ALA A 452 33.19 19.96 6.01
CA ALA A 452 32.71 18.60 5.81
C ALA A 452 33.84 17.67 5.31
N LEU A 453 34.66 18.13 4.35
CA LEU A 453 35.82 17.38 3.85
C LEU A 453 36.86 17.14 4.94
N ALA A 454 37.12 18.11 5.81
CA ALA A 454 38.11 17.99 6.89
C ALA A 454 37.66 17.07 8.03
N THR A 455 36.35 16.94 8.26
CA THR A 455 35.79 16.18 9.39
C THR A 455 35.35 14.77 9.01
N ALA A 456 35.01 14.54 7.74
CA ALA A 456 34.53 13.25 7.31
C ALA A 456 35.65 12.22 7.19
N THR A 457 35.34 10.99 7.62
CA THR A 457 36.24 9.84 7.48
C THR A 457 35.44 8.62 7.03
N PRO A 458 36.09 7.54 6.53
CA PRO A 458 35.38 6.30 6.17
C PRO A 458 34.55 5.69 7.31
N ARG A 459 34.90 5.97 8.57
CA ARG A 459 34.14 5.52 9.76
C ARG A 459 33.05 6.51 10.20
N ALA A 460 33.15 7.76 9.80
CA ALA A 460 32.22 8.83 10.14
C ALA A 460 31.96 9.74 8.91
N PRO A 461 31.22 9.25 7.90
CA PRO A 461 30.97 9.99 6.65
C PRO A 461 29.81 10.98 6.77
N GLN A 462 29.11 11.05 7.91
CA GLN A 462 27.91 11.87 8.14
C GLN A 462 28.05 13.33 7.68
N PRO A 463 29.17 14.03 7.90
CA PRO A 463 29.31 15.42 7.45
C PRO A 463 29.16 15.60 5.94
N LEU A 464 29.59 14.62 5.13
CA LEU A 464 29.45 14.66 3.68
C LEU A 464 28.02 14.36 3.23
N LEU A 465 27.33 13.44 3.92
CA LEU A 465 25.98 13.01 3.54
C LEU A 465 24.96 14.16 3.59
N ALA A 466 25.18 15.13 4.46
CA ALA A 466 24.32 16.29 4.63
C ALA A 466 24.47 17.35 3.52
N LEU A 467 25.56 17.33 2.73
CA LEU A 467 25.88 18.42 1.80
C LEU A 467 24.93 18.48 0.60
N ASP A 468 24.27 19.61 0.34
CA ASP A 468 23.34 19.83 -0.78
C ASP A 468 24.07 20.06 -2.13
N HIS A 469 23.36 20.00 -3.26
CA HIS A 469 23.94 20.17 -4.60
C HIS A 469 24.73 21.47 -4.75
N ASP A 470 24.22 22.57 -4.19
CA ASP A 470 24.84 23.89 -4.21
C ASP A 470 26.28 23.84 -3.67
N VAL A 471 26.50 23.11 -2.58
CA VAL A 471 27.82 22.99 -1.94
C VAL A 471 28.68 21.96 -2.67
N LEU A 472 28.08 20.83 -3.07
CA LEU A 472 28.76 19.78 -3.85
C LEU A 472 29.24 20.26 -5.22
N SER A 473 28.60 21.30 -5.79
CA SER A 473 29.03 21.90 -7.06
C SER A 473 30.43 22.52 -6.99
N LEU A 474 30.90 22.90 -5.80
CA LEU A 474 32.22 23.50 -5.57
C LEU A 474 33.36 22.47 -5.46
N LEU A 475 33.04 21.18 -5.43
CA LEU A 475 34.04 20.11 -5.38
C LEU A 475 34.92 20.17 -6.64
N THR A 476 36.23 20.26 -6.42
CA THR A 476 37.24 20.03 -7.45
C THR A 476 37.24 18.55 -7.89
N PRO A 477 37.77 18.23 -9.08
CA PRO A 477 37.84 16.83 -9.54
C PRO A 477 38.51 15.87 -8.55
N ASP A 478 39.54 16.32 -7.83
CA ASP A 478 40.23 15.52 -6.81
C ASP A 478 39.39 15.33 -5.55
N GLU A 479 38.71 16.37 -5.07
CA GLU A 479 37.81 16.27 -3.92
C GLU A 479 36.60 15.37 -4.21
N ARG A 480 36.06 15.40 -5.43
CA ARG A 480 34.98 14.48 -5.86
C ARG A 480 35.39 13.03 -5.67
N LEU A 481 36.60 12.68 -6.09
CA LEU A 481 37.14 11.32 -5.91
C LEU A 481 37.38 11.00 -4.44
N GLY A 482 37.86 11.96 -3.65
CA GLY A 482 38.00 11.81 -2.20
C GLY A 482 36.67 11.48 -1.51
N VAL A 483 35.57 12.11 -1.95
CA VAL A 483 34.21 11.79 -1.46
C VAL A 483 33.81 10.37 -1.85
N PHE A 484 34.00 9.98 -3.12
CA PHE A 484 33.74 8.61 -3.57
C PHE A 484 34.55 7.58 -2.77
N ASP A 485 35.85 7.80 -2.58
CA ASP A 485 36.70 6.87 -1.83
C ASP A 485 36.28 6.78 -0.36
N THR A 486 35.98 7.92 0.29
CA THR A 486 35.52 7.96 1.69
C THR A 486 34.24 7.15 1.90
N VAL A 487 33.26 7.30 1.01
CA VAL A 487 31.96 6.61 1.11
C VAL A 487 32.10 5.12 0.78
N LEU A 488 32.86 4.78 -0.27
CA LEU A 488 32.93 3.41 -0.78
C LEU A 488 33.95 2.52 -0.04
N THR A 489 34.93 3.11 0.66
CA THR A 489 35.85 2.36 1.55
C THR A 489 35.33 2.27 2.99
N GLY A 490 34.36 3.10 3.34
CA GLY A 490 33.77 3.18 4.66
C GLY A 490 32.69 2.14 4.94
N SER A 491 32.19 2.13 6.17
CA SER A 491 31.07 1.27 6.56
C SER A 491 29.72 1.78 6.03
N ALA A 492 29.68 2.96 5.40
CA ALA A 492 28.46 3.66 4.96
C ALA A 492 27.55 2.76 4.10
N LEU A 493 28.12 2.06 3.12
CA LEU A 493 27.37 1.16 2.23
C LEU A 493 26.93 -0.16 2.88
N THR A 494 27.40 -0.43 4.10
CA THR A 494 27.15 -1.68 4.84
C THR A 494 26.39 -1.46 6.15
N SER A 495 26.13 -0.20 6.52
CA SER A 495 25.36 0.18 7.70
C SER A 495 23.94 0.61 7.32
N ASP A 496 23.21 1.12 8.31
CA ASP A 496 21.93 1.83 8.17
C ASP A 496 22.01 3.09 7.30
N MET A 497 23.20 3.60 6.99
CA MET A 497 23.44 4.82 6.21
C MET A 497 23.58 4.56 4.70
N ARG A 498 23.36 3.32 4.24
CA ARG A 498 23.63 2.89 2.87
C ARG A 498 22.86 3.69 1.81
N GLU A 499 21.64 4.08 2.11
CA GLU A 499 20.78 4.82 1.17
C GLU A 499 21.25 6.27 1.04
N ASP A 500 21.49 6.96 2.17
CA ASP A 500 22.06 8.30 2.17
C ASP A 500 23.44 8.36 1.49
N ALA A 501 24.25 7.32 1.64
CA ALA A 501 25.53 7.18 0.95
C ALA A 501 25.36 7.16 -0.58
N VAL A 502 24.44 6.36 -1.12
CA VAL A 502 24.17 6.31 -2.56
C VAL A 502 23.53 7.62 -3.05
N HIS A 503 22.66 8.24 -2.26
CA HIS A 503 22.12 9.57 -2.56
C HIS A 503 23.22 10.65 -2.60
N LEU A 504 24.21 10.63 -1.71
CA LEU A 504 25.36 11.53 -1.79
C LEU A 504 26.11 11.34 -3.11
N LEU A 505 26.46 10.09 -3.46
CA LEU A 505 27.20 9.82 -4.71
C LEU A 505 26.42 10.29 -5.95
N THR A 506 25.10 10.10 -5.95
CA THR A 506 24.20 10.58 -7.01
C THR A 506 24.29 12.09 -7.15
N ARG A 507 24.24 12.81 -6.02
CA ARG A 507 24.31 14.28 -6.02
C ARG A 507 25.69 14.80 -6.39
N VAL A 508 26.77 14.11 -6.00
CA VAL A 508 28.12 14.44 -6.46
C VAL A 508 28.19 14.35 -7.98
N LEU A 509 27.65 13.29 -8.60
CA LEU A 509 27.63 13.16 -10.07
C LEU A 509 26.80 14.27 -10.72
N LEU A 510 25.56 14.47 -10.29
CA LEU A 510 24.68 15.50 -10.85
C LEU A 510 25.28 16.91 -10.72
N SER A 511 26.03 17.16 -9.63
CA SER A 511 26.70 18.45 -9.40
C SER A 511 28.08 18.54 -10.05
N THR A 512 28.50 17.56 -10.85
CA THR A 512 29.76 17.60 -11.62
C THR A 512 29.55 18.40 -12.90
N PRO A 513 30.36 19.43 -13.19
CA PRO A 513 30.30 20.10 -14.49
C PRO A 513 30.49 19.11 -15.65
N ASP A 514 29.82 19.33 -16.77
CA ASP A 514 29.81 18.34 -17.87
C ASP A 514 31.21 18.11 -18.45
N GLY A 515 32.05 19.16 -18.53
CA GLY A 515 33.46 19.02 -18.92
C GLY A 515 34.34 18.25 -17.92
N ASP A 516 33.94 18.19 -16.64
CA ASP A 516 34.68 17.49 -15.58
C ASP A 516 34.22 16.03 -15.41
N PHE A 517 33.10 15.65 -16.02
CA PHE A 517 32.55 14.30 -15.92
C PHE A 517 33.43 13.25 -16.62
N PRO A 518 33.93 13.44 -17.86
CA PRO A 518 34.79 12.43 -18.50
C PRO A 518 36.07 12.12 -17.69
N PRO A 519 36.83 13.11 -17.16
CA PRO A 519 37.96 12.82 -16.26
C PRO A 519 37.58 12.10 -14.97
N LEU A 520 36.43 12.45 -14.38
CA LEU A 520 35.92 11.78 -13.18
C LEU A 520 35.58 10.31 -13.47
N GLU A 521 34.77 10.07 -14.51
CA GLU A 521 34.40 8.73 -14.97
C GLU A 521 35.65 7.88 -15.22
N ARG A 522 36.67 8.46 -15.87
CA ARG A 522 37.95 7.81 -16.14
C ARG A 522 38.59 7.23 -14.90
N ARG A 523 38.58 8.00 -13.83
CA ARG A 523 39.20 7.63 -12.55
C ARG A 523 38.32 6.66 -11.77
N LEU A 524 37.00 6.79 -11.85
CA LEU A 524 36.04 5.85 -11.24
C LEU A 524 36.15 4.44 -11.86
N THR A 525 36.31 4.33 -13.19
CA THR A 525 36.47 3.05 -13.89
C THR A 525 37.86 2.45 -13.70
N SER A 526 38.90 3.27 -13.57
CA SER A 526 40.29 2.81 -13.44
C SER A 526 40.69 2.43 -12.00
N SER A 527 40.00 2.94 -10.99
CA SER A 527 40.29 2.69 -9.57
C SER A 527 39.57 1.45 -9.00
N GLY A 528 38.61 0.86 -9.72
CA GLY A 528 37.76 -0.24 -9.22
C GLY A 528 36.68 0.24 -8.24
N VAL A 529 36.51 1.55 -8.11
CA VAL A 529 35.46 2.19 -7.29
C VAL A 529 34.07 1.73 -7.72
N LEU A 530 33.80 1.69 -9.02
CA LEU A 530 32.50 1.29 -9.54
C LEU A 530 32.16 -0.19 -9.32
N GLU A 531 33.17 -1.07 -9.28
CA GLU A 531 32.98 -2.49 -8.94
C GLU A 531 32.47 -2.66 -7.50
N LYS A 532 32.99 -1.87 -6.55
CA LYS A 532 32.52 -1.86 -5.15
C LYS A 532 31.08 -1.37 -5.04
N LEU A 533 30.70 -0.37 -5.84
CA LEU A 533 29.34 0.16 -5.88
C LEU A 533 28.35 -0.89 -6.40
N LEU A 534 28.69 -1.59 -7.49
CA LEU A 534 27.87 -2.67 -8.04
C LEU A 534 27.64 -3.79 -7.00
N ALA A 535 28.66 -4.13 -6.20
CA ALA A 535 28.59 -5.14 -5.15
C ALA A 535 27.79 -4.73 -3.88
N SER A 536 27.37 -3.47 -3.74
CA SER A 536 26.66 -3.00 -2.54
C SER A 536 25.17 -3.42 -2.49
N ASN A 537 24.61 -3.64 -1.29
CA ASN A 537 23.23 -4.11 -1.09
C ASN A 537 22.21 -2.98 -0.84
N ALA A 538 22.32 -1.85 -1.57
CA ALA A 538 21.43 -0.68 -1.42
C ALA A 538 20.47 -0.57 -2.62
N PRO A 539 19.27 -1.18 -2.59
CA PRO A 539 18.39 -1.31 -3.75
C PRO A 539 17.81 0.02 -4.24
N GLU A 540 17.29 0.86 -3.35
CA GLU A 540 16.43 2.00 -3.72
C GLU A 540 17.21 3.21 -4.28
N GLY A 541 18.47 3.42 -3.86
CA GLY A 541 19.29 4.54 -4.33
C GLY A 541 20.06 4.30 -5.64
N LYS A 542 20.29 3.04 -6.02
CA LYS A 542 21.17 2.69 -7.16
C LYS A 542 20.61 3.10 -8.52
N VAL A 543 19.30 3.04 -8.68
CA VAL A 543 18.62 3.43 -9.94
C VAL A 543 18.84 4.92 -10.22
N LEU A 544 18.65 5.76 -9.21
CA LEU A 544 18.89 7.21 -9.32
C LEU A 544 20.34 7.54 -9.67
N LEU A 545 21.29 6.78 -9.11
CA LEU A 545 22.70 6.93 -9.45
C LEU A 545 22.98 6.55 -10.91
N GLY A 546 22.36 5.49 -11.42
CA GLY A 546 22.44 5.09 -12.83
C GLY A 546 21.86 6.16 -13.77
N GLN A 547 20.71 6.71 -13.44
CA GLN A 547 20.10 7.81 -14.18
C GLN A 547 21.00 9.05 -14.20
N ALA A 548 21.64 9.38 -13.08
CA ALA A 548 22.62 10.47 -13.02
C ALA A 548 23.83 10.23 -13.95
N PHE A 549 24.30 8.98 -14.04
CA PHE A 549 25.33 8.58 -15.01
C PHE A 549 24.87 8.79 -16.45
N THR A 550 23.67 8.33 -16.79
CA THR A 550 23.10 8.52 -18.14
C THR A 550 22.91 10.00 -18.47
N GLN A 551 22.37 10.80 -17.55
CA GLN A 551 22.20 12.24 -17.72
C GLN A 551 23.54 12.94 -17.95
N LYS A 552 24.59 12.59 -17.19
CA LYS A 552 25.91 13.18 -17.37
C LYS A 552 26.60 12.71 -18.64
N ALA A 553 26.41 11.45 -19.03
CA ALA A 553 26.89 10.94 -20.32
C ALA A 553 26.26 11.72 -21.49
N LEU A 554 24.93 11.93 -21.44
CA LEU A 554 24.19 12.73 -22.43
C LEU A 554 24.71 14.17 -22.56
N ALA A 555 25.04 14.79 -21.43
CA ALA A 555 25.51 16.17 -21.42
C ALA A 555 26.99 16.30 -21.86
N SER A 556 27.79 15.23 -21.68
CA SER A 556 29.25 15.28 -21.88
C SER A 556 29.71 14.71 -23.23
N PHE A 557 28.89 13.89 -23.90
CA PHE A 557 29.23 13.25 -25.16
C PHE A 557 28.14 13.50 -26.20
N PRO A 558 28.50 13.75 -27.48
CA PRO A 558 27.52 13.92 -28.55
C PRO A 558 26.69 12.66 -28.72
N LEU A 559 25.36 12.81 -28.72
CA LEU A 559 24.42 11.77 -29.07
C LEU A 559 24.36 11.63 -30.60
N THR A 560 24.72 10.46 -31.12
CA THR A 560 24.35 10.04 -32.47
C THR A 560 23.43 8.83 -32.37
N LEU A 561 22.15 9.07 -32.67
CA LEU A 561 21.15 8.01 -32.79
C LEU A 561 21.31 7.36 -34.16
N ASP A 562 22.19 6.37 -34.27
CA ASP A 562 22.00 5.32 -35.27
C ASP A 562 20.61 4.68 -35.07
N LEU A 563 20.10 3.96 -36.08
CA LEU A 563 18.87 3.16 -35.96
C LEU A 563 18.83 2.46 -34.59
N LEU A 564 17.80 2.72 -33.78
CA LEU A 564 17.65 2.16 -32.42
C LEU A 564 17.80 0.63 -32.34
N GLU A 565 17.66 -0.04 -33.49
CA GLU A 565 17.84 -1.48 -33.70
C GLU A 565 19.30 -1.93 -33.68
N SER A 566 20.27 -1.04 -33.89
CA SER A 566 21.72 -1.33 -33.88
C SER A 566 22.31 -1.39 -32.47
N LEU A 567 21.61 -0.83 -31.47
CA LEU A 567 22.06 -0.82 -30.08
C LEU A 567 21.95 -2.21 -29.44
N PRO A 568 22.87 -2.57 -28.51
CA PRO A 568 22.73 -3.79 -27.72
C PRO A 568 21.38 -3.82 -26.97
N GLY A 569 20.55 -4.82 -27.26
CA GLY A 569 19.22 -4.99 -26.68
C GLY A 569 19.21 -5.95 -25.48
N PHE A 570 18.51 -5.58 -24.41
CA PHE A 570 18.32 -6.40 -23.21
C PHE A 570 16.87 -6.36 -22.74
N HIS A 571 16.45 -7.37 -21.98
CA HIS A 571 15.11 -7.45 -21.41
C HIS A 571 15.19 -7.55 -19.88
N LEU A 572 14.26 -6.90 -19.19
CA LEU A 572 14.09 -6.93 -17.74
C LEU A 572 12.61 -7.05 -17.38
N GLY A 573 12.29 -7.56 -16.19
CA GLY A 573 10.92 -7.59 -15.69
C GLY A 573 10.17 -8.87 -16.04
N ARG A 574 8.83 -8.86 -15.91
CA ARG A 574 7.99 -10.07 -15.97
C ARG A 574 6.98 -10.02 -17.10
N GLU A 575 6.98 -11.07 -17.91
CA GLU A 575 6.01 -11.33 -18.98
C GLU A 575 5.31 -12.67 -18.70
N GLY A 576 4.08 -12.63 -18.18
CA GLY A 576 3.33 -13.84 -17.81
C GLY A 576 4.04 -14.68 -16.74
N GLU A 577 4.47 -15.90 -17.09
CA GLU A 577 5.24 -16.82 -16.22
C GLU A 577 6.75 -16.74 -16.46
N THR A 578 7.20 -15.88 -17.38
CA THR A 578 8.61 -15.65 -17.71
C THR A 578 9.12 -14.41 -17.01
N THR A 579 10.25 -14.53 -16.34
CA THR A 579 10.98 -13.39 -15.79
C THR A 579 12.30 -13.21 -16.51
N HIS A 580 12.55 -11.99 -16.96
CA HIS A 580 13.79 -11.58 -17.61
C HIS A 580 14.68 -10.88 -16.57
N LEU A 581 15.86 -11.45 -16.35
CA LEU A 581 16.87 -10.96 -15.42
C LEU A 581 18.19 -10.74 -16.16
N LEU A 582 19.09 -9.95 -15.56
CA LEU A 582 20.44 -9.75 -16.07
C LEU A 582 21.45 -10.00 -14.95
N ASN A 583 22.34 -10.97 -15.16
CA ASN A 583 23.55 -11.07 -14.37
C ASN A 583 24.57 -10.05 -14.90
N VAL A 584 25.20 -9.30 -14.00
CA VAL A 584 26.13 -8.23 -14.36
C VAL A 584 27.56 -8.53 -13.88
N PRO A 585 28.31 -9.41 -14.56
CA PRO A 585 29.75 -9.50 -14.36
C PRO A 585 30.44 -8.19 -14.75
N SER A 586 31.42 -7.77 -13.96
CA SER A 586 32.34 -6.69 -14.30
C SER A 586 33.79 -7.18 -14.27
N GLY A 587 34.67 -6.48 -14.96
CA GLY A 587 36.11 -6.73 -14.89
C GLY A 587 36.91 -5.76 -15.74
N ARG A 588 38.23 -5.77 -15.58
CA ARG A 588 39.11 -4.90 -16.37
C ARG A 588 39.53 -5.57 -17.67
N VAL A 589 39.32 -4.86 -18.79
CA VAL A 589 39.74 -5.29 -20.12
C VAL A 589 40.82 -4.34 -20.66
N SER A 590 41.73 -4.89 -21.45
CA SER A 590 42.65 -4.07 -22.25
C SER A 590 41.87 -3.36 -23.35
N THR A 591 42.09 -2.06 -23.48
CA THR A 591 41.50 -1.19 -24.50
C THR A 591 42.59 -0.30 -25.09
N VAL A 592 42.30 0.43 -26.15
CA VAL A 592 43.22 1.42 -26.75
C VAL A 592 42.52 2.77 -26.74
N LEU A 593 43.18 3.77 -26.17
CA LEU A 593 42.75 5.16 -26.27
C LEU A 593 43.17 5.70 -27.62
N VAL A 594 42.23 6.31 -28.34
CA VAL A 594 42.49 6.96 -29.63
C VAL A 594 42.89 8.40 -29.42
N ALA A 595 43.73 8.93 -30.32
CA ALA A 595 44.01 10.36 -30.33
C ALA A 595 42.69 11.13 -30.53
N PRO A 596 42.49 12.30 -29.88
CA PRO A 596 41.26 13.07 -30.02
C PRO A 596 40.87 13.34 -31.48
N GLU A 597 41.85 13.57 -32.35
CA GLU A 597 41.66 13.87 -33.78
C GLU A 597 41.27 12.62 -34.60
N ALA A 598 41.58 11.42 -34.08
CA ALA A 598 41.24 10.14 -34.69
C ALA A 598 39.94 9.55 -34.12
N TRP A 599 39.29 10.24 -33.17
CA TRP A 599 38.03 9.80 -32.60
C TRP A 599 36.86 10.25 -33.47
N GLU A 600 36.21 9.29 -34.11
CA GLU A 600 34.95 9.52 -34.81
C GLU A 600 33.83 9.68 -33.79
N ALA A 601 33.49 10.93 -33.44
CA ALA A 601 32.45 11.26 -32.46
C ALA A 601 31.09 10.58 -32.74
N GLN A 602 30.82 10.28 -34.02
CA GLN A 602 29.63 9.57 -34.48
C GLN A 602 29.52 8.13 -33.95
N GLN A 603 30.64 7.51 -33.54
CA GLN A 603 30.68 6.14 -33.01
C GLN A 603 30.35 6.05 -31.51
N GLY A 604 30.21 7.19 -30.82
CA GLY A 604 30.03 7.25 -29.37
C GLY A 604 31.22 6.72 -28.57
N VAL A 605 31.06 6.64 -27.25
CA VAL A 605 32.09 6.08 -26.35
C VAL A 605 31.95 4.56 -26.29
N ARG A 606 32.98 3.85 -26.75
CA ARG A 606 33.06 2.38 -26.72
C ARG A 606 34.50 1.92 -26.52
N LEU A 607 34.68 0.73 -25.94
CA LEU A 607 36.01 0.14 -25.73
C LEU A 607 36.79 0.08 -27.06
N GLY A 608 37.97 0.71 -27.10
CA GLY A 608 38.85 0.79 -28.28
C GLY A 608 38.65 2.03 -29.15
N ALA A 609 37.62 2.84 -28.89
CA ALA A 609 37.35 4.11 -29.56
C ALA A 609 37.01 5.20 -28.54
N GLU A 610 37.76 5.25 -27.44
CA GLU A 610 37.67 6.30 -26.43
C GLU A 610 38.73 7.36 -26.71
N PRO A 611 38.38 8.66 -26.82
CA PRO A 611 39.37 9.71 -27.01
C PRO A 611 40.26 9.79 -25.76
N ALA A 612 41.56 9.97 -25.96
CA ALA A 612 42.48 10.31 -24.88
C ALA A 612 42.08 11.68 -24.30
N LEU A 613 41.95 11.77 -22.97
CA LEU A 613 41.65 13.04 -22.32
C LEU A 613 42.91 13.92 -22.27
N PRO A 614 42.78 15.25 -22.05
CA PRO A 614 43.94 16.13 -21.88
C PRO A 614 44.94 15.59 -20.85
N GLY A 615 46.17 15.32 -21.28
CA GLY A 615 47.23 14.73 -20.44
C GLY A 615 47.30 13.20 -20.42
N GLU A 616 46.38 12.48 -21.10
CA GLU A 616 46.51 11.04 -21.36
C GLU A 616 47.21 10.80 -22.71
N ALA A 617 48.15 9.85 -22.76
CA ALA A 617 48.73 9.39 -24.02
C ALA A 617 47.77 8.44 -24.74
N ALA A 618 47.59 8.62 -26.05
CA ALA A 618 46.93 7.63 -26.89
C ALA A 618 47.71 6.30 -26.86
N GLY A 619 47.01 5.17 -26.80
CA GLY A 619 47.63 3.85 -26.69
C GLY A 619 46.95 2.89 -25.71
N PRO A 620 47.61 1.77 -25.37
CA PRO A 620 47.03 0.70 -24.54
C PRO A 620 46.67 1.19 -23.14
N SER A 621 45.46 0.85 -22.69
CA SER A 621 44.95 1.15 -21.36
C SER A 621 44.14 -0.02 -20.81
N LYS A 622 43.73 0.07 -19.55
CA LYS A 622 42.82 -0.90 -18.91
C LYS A 622 41.58 -0.16 -18.40
N ARG A 623 40.40 -0.60 -18.83
CA ARG A 623 39.11 -0.02 -18.41
C ARG A 623 38.21 -1.07 -17.81
N MET A 624 37.31 -0.63 -16.93
CA MET A 624 36.21 -1.46 -16.49
C MET A 624 35.30 -1.76 -17.69
N ALA A 625 34.98 -3.02 -17.90
CA ALA A 625 33.96 -3.46 -18.81
C ALA A 625 32.80 -4.07 -18.02
N LEU A 626 31.60 -3.76 -18.47
CA LEU A 626 30.38 -4.39 -18.04
C LEU A 626 30.02 -5.50 -19.01
N TYR A 627 29.48 -6.57 -18.46
CA TYR A 627 28.92 -7.66 -19.23
C TYR A 627 27.54 -7.95 -18.69
N PHE A 628 26.63 -8.21 -19.60
CA PHE A 628 25.27 -8.58 -19.31
C PHE A 628 25.06 -10.00 -19.81
N GLN A 629 24.73 -10.90 -18.89
CA GLN A 629 24.33 -12.24 -19.21
C GLN A 629 22.83 -12.33 -18.93
N PRO A 630 21.98 -12.33 -19.99
CA PRO A 630 20.55 -12.45 -19.82
C PRO A 630 20.22 -13.81 -19.23
N VAL A 631 19.34 -13.78 -18.23
CA VAL A 631 18.84 -14.96 -17.56
C VAL A 631 17.33 -14.94 -17.76
N ARG A 632 16.84 -15.89 -18.56
CA ARG A 632 15.40 -16.11 -18.69
C ARG A 632 15.01 -17.18 -17.69
N GLN A 633 14.08 -16.83 -16.81
CA GLN A 633 13.53 -17.77 -15.84
C GLN A 633 12.06 -18.02 -16.16
N GLU A 634 11.72 -19.23 -16.60
CA GLU A 634 10.31 -19.61 -16.81
C GLU A 634 9.79 -20.43 -15.64
N PHE A 635 8.64 -20.04 -15.10
CA PHE A 635 7.98 -20.75 -14.01
C PHE A 635 6.84 -21.64 -14.51
N GLN A 636 7.14 -22.70 -15.25
CA GLN A 636 6.10 -23.63 -15.73
C GLN A 636 5.48 -24.44 -14.58
N ALA A 637 4.14 -24.53 -14.53
CA ALA A 637 3.35 -25.10 -13.45
C ALA A 637 3.57 -26.61 -13.13
N ARG A 638 4.47 -27.30 -13.86
CA ARG A 638 4.69 -28.76 -13.73
C ARG A 638 6.15 -29.21 -13.62
N TYR A 639 7.14 -28.33 -13.79
CA TYR A 639 8.57 -28.69 -13.70
C TYR A 639 9.38 -27.53 -13.06
N PHE A 640 10.64 -27.80 -12.67
CA PHE A 640 11.56 -26.78 -12.17
C PHE A 640 11.58 -25.52 -13.03
N SER A 641 11.90 -24.37 -12.44
CA SER A 641 12.22 -23.19 -13.24
C SER A 641 13.33 -23.54 -14.21
N SER A 642 13.06 -23.51 -15.52
CA SER A 642 14.15 -23.50 -16.49
C SER A 642 14.84 -22.16 -16.33
N VAL A 643 16.15 -22.23 -16.16
CA VAL A 643 17.02 -21.07 -16.20
C VAL A 643 17.78 -21.20 -17.50
N ASP A 644 17.35 -20.46 -18.50
CA ASP A 644 18.08 -20.35 -19.75
C ASP A 644 19.03 -19.17 -19.62
N GLU A 645 20.29 -19.48 -19.33
CA GLU A 645 21.38 -18.51 -19.42
C GLU A 645 21.71 -18.30 -20.90
N LEU A 646 21.36 -17.12 -21.41
CA LEU A 646 21.73 -16.73 -22.77
C LEU A 646 23.22 -16.34 -22.81
N PRO A 647 23.83 -16.36 -24.02
CA PRO A 647 25.21 -15.97 -24.18
C PRO A 647 25.49 -14.61 -23.55
N ARG A 648 26.58 -14.54 -22.78
CA ARG A 648 27.09 -13.29 -22.23
C ARG A 648 27.34 -12.31 -23.38
N SER A 649 26.86 -11.08 -23.24
CA SER A 649 27.17 -10.00 -24.17
C SER A 649 28.69 -9.75 -24.28
N ARG A 650 29.09 -9.03 -25.32
CA ARG A 650 30.45 -8.50 -25.42
C ARG A 650 30.75 -7.56 -24.24
N ALA A 651 32.02 -7.25 -24.05
CA ALA A 651 32.42 -6.19 -23.14
C ALA A 651 31.80 -4.86 -23.60
N LEU A 652 31.06 -4.20 -22.70
CA LEU A 652 30.49 -2.87 -22.92
C LEU A 652 31.19 -1.84 -22.04
N HIS A 653 31.43 -0.66 -22.60
CA HIS A 653 31.90 0.48 -21.80
C HIS A 653 30.77 0.95 -20.87
N PRO A 654 31.03 1.42 -19.63
CA PRO A 654 29.98 1.89 -18.73
C PRO A 654 29.09 3.01 -19.29
N LEU A 655 29.63 3.83 -20.19
CA LEU A 655 28.92 4.92 -20.88
C LEU A 655 28.30 4.51 -22.22
N GLU A 656 28.44 3.26 -22.63
CA GLU A 656 27.90 2.79 -23.91
C GLU A 656 26.36 2.68 -23.84
N TRP A 657 25.68 3.08 -24.92
CA TRP A 657 24.23 3.07 -25.02
C TRP A 657 23.67 1.65 -25.18
N VAL A 658 22.61 1.35 -24.44
CA VAL A 658 21.89 0.07 -24.52
C VAL A 658 20.38 0.32 -24.59
N ARG A 659 19.69 -0.56 -25.32
CA ARG A 659 18.23 -0.60 -25.41
C ARG A 659 17.70 -1.65 -24.44
N VAL A 660 16.76 -1.27 -23.57
CA VAL A 660 16.23 -2.15 -22.53
C VAL A 660 14.71 -2.21 -22.62
N GLU A 661 14.17 -3.39 -22.84
CA GLU A 661 12.74 -3.64 -22.78
C GLU A 661 12.35 -4.10 -21.38
N VAL A 662 11.57 -3.29 -20.68
CA VAL A 662 11.08 -3.57 -19.34
C VAL A 662 9.65 -4.11 -19.44
N HIS A 663 9.49 -5.38 -19.09
CA HIS A 663 8.25 -6.14 -19.11
C HIS A 663 7.47 -5.97 -17.81
N GLY A 664 6.16 -5.75 -17.93
CA GLY A 664 5.25 -5.53 -16.80
C GLY A 664 3.83 -5.23 -17.29
N PRO A 665 2.93 -4.70 -16.43
CA PRO A 665 1.56 -4.34 -16.82
C PRO A 665 1.49 -3.33 -17.97
N GLN A 666 2.55 -2.53 -18.12
CA GLN A 666 2.79 -1.63 -19.24
C GLN A 666 4.23 -1.86 -19.70
N PRO A 667 4.47 -2.64 -20.77
CA PRO A 667 5.81 -2.82 -21.29
C PRO A 667 6.34 -1.49 -21.82
N ARG A 668 7.62 -1.20 -21.54
CA ARG A 668 8.27 0.05 -21.96
C ARG A 668 9.68 -0.24 -22.46
N THR A 669 10.08 0.44 -23.53
CA THR A 669 11.46 0.45 -24.01
C THR A 669 12.18 1.67 -23.49
N HIS A 670 13.33 1.46 -22.86
CA HIS A 670 14.17 2.49 -22.29
C HIS A 670 15.52 2.51 -23.01
N LEU A 671 16.05 3.71 -23.23
CA LEU A 671 17.44 3.93 -23.63
C LEU A 671 18.21 4.41 -22.42
N MET A 672 19.31 3.75 -22.12
CA MET A 672 20.13 4.07 -20.96
C MET A 672 21.59 3.69 -21.21
N THR A 673 22.49 4.18 -20.35
CA THR A 673 23.87 3.71 -20.35
C THR A 673 23.98 2.29 -19.80
N ALA A 674 25.02 1.55 -20.21
CA ALA A 674 25.33 0.25 -19.62
C ALA A 674 25.48 0.33 -18.09
N MET A 675 26.02 1.42 -17.54
CA MET A 675 26.09 1.63 -16.09
C MET A 675 24.71 1.70 -15.43
N GLU A 676 23.76 2.41 -16.01
CA GLU A 676 22.38 2.47 -15.50
C GLU A 676 21.74 1.09 -15.52
N LEU A 677 21.89 0.34 -16.61
CA LEU A 677 21.40 -1.04 -16.71
C LEU A 677 22.04 -1.95 -15.64
N ALA A 678 23.35 -1.81 -15.42
CA ALA A 678 24.08 -2.58 -14.41
C ALA A 678 23.58 -2.30 -12.99
N LEU A 679 23.34 -1.02 -12.66
CA LEU A 679 22.81 -0.61 -11.36
C LEU A 679 21.36 -1.06 -11.19
N LEU A 680 20.53 -0.92 -12.22
CA LEU A 680 19.14 -1.37 -12.25
C LEU A 680 19.05 -2.90 -12.08
N ALA A 681 19.82 -3.67 -12.84
CA ALA A 681 19.86 -5.13 -12.75
C ALA A 681 20.45 -5.65 -11.42
N SER A 682 21.26 -4.83 -10.73
CA SER A 682 21.76 -5.16 -9.38
C SER A 682 20.74 -4.94 -8.27
N THR A 683 19.55 -4.39 -8.58
CA THR A 683 18.47 -4.29 -7.60
C THR A 683 17.76 -5.65 -7.45
N PRO A 684 17.64 -6.21 -6.23
CA PRO A 684 16.87 -7.42 -6.02
C PRO A 684 15.41 -7.18 -6.37
N ASP A 685 14.89 -7.89 -7.38
CA ASP A 685 13.47 -7.90 -7.68
C ASP A 685 12.72 -8.57 -6.52
N MET A 686 12.11 -7.75 -5.67
CA MET A 686 11.34 -8.21 -4.50
C MET A 686 10.15 -9.07 -4.93
N SER A 687 9.60 -8.89 -6.13
CA SER A 687 8.51 -9.72 -6.65
C SER A 687 9.00 -11.13 -6.99
N LEU A 688 10.22 -11.26 -7.52
CA LEU A 688 10.92 -12.53 -7.68
C LEU A 688 11.29 -13.13 -6.33
N LEU A 689 11.71 -12.33 -5.36
CA LEU A 689 12.02 -12.82 -4.02
C LEU A 689 10.77 -13.39 -3.35
N TRP A 690 9.61 -12.75 -3.50
CA TRP A 690 8.33 -13.27 -2.99
C TRP A 690 7.75 -14.43 -3.80
N SER A 691 7.87 -14.40 -5.14
CA SER A 691 7.46 -15.49 -6.05
C SER A 691 8.35 -16.73 -5.89
N ALA A 692 9.65 -16.54 -5.78
CA ALA A 692 10.60 -17.58 -5.46
C ALA A 692 10.41 -18.03 -4.02
N VAL A 693 10.16 -17.17 -3.03
CA VAL A 693 9.86 -17.65 -1.66
C VAL A 693 8.56 -18.45 -1.63
N SER A 694 7.50 -18.03 -2.35
CA SER A 694 6.24 -18.77 -2.42
C SER A 694 6.41 -20.10 -3.15
N ARG A 695 7.10 -20.14 -4.30
CA ARG A 695 7.29 -21.40 -5.06
C ARG A 695 8.46 -22.27 -4.58
N VAL A 696 9.55 -21.73 -4.03
CA VAL A 696 10.60 -22.47 -3.31
C VAL A 696 9.98 -23.12 -2.08
N SER A 697 9.02 -22.46 -1.42
CA SER A 697 8.26 -23.11 -0.34
C SER A 697 7.37 -24.26 -0.85
N GLU A 698 6.73 -24.15 -2.02
CA GLU A 698 5.99 -25.27 -2.66
C GLU A 698 6.91 -26.38 -3.21
N LEU A 699 8.02 -26.02 -3.85
CA LEU A 699 8.95 -26.93 -4.54
C LEU A 699 9.95 -27.59 -3.56
N HIS A 700 10.32 -26.96 -2.44
CA HIS A 700 11.08 -27.65 -1.38
C HIS A 700 10.20 -28.63 -0.61
N MET A 701 8.89 -28.39 -0.49
CA MET A 701 7.96 -29.40 0.04
C MET A 701 7.88 -30.62 -0.88
N VAL A 702 7.87 -30.42 -2.20
CA VAL A 702 7.76 -31.51 -3.19
C VAL A 702 9.11 -32.19 -3.49
N TYR A 703 10.18 -31.42 -3.71
CA TYR A 703 11.52 -31.95 -4.02
C TYR A 703 12.29 -32.42 -2.78
N GLY A 704 12.03 -31.84 -1.60
CA GLY A 704 12.47 -32.44 -0.34
C GLY A 704 11.84 -33.82 -0.13
N ALA A 705 10.55 -33.97 -0.46
CA ALA A 705 9.86 -35.25 -0.41
C ALA A 705 10.38 -36.26 -1.46
N VAL A 706 10.68 -35.84 -2.70
CA VAL A 706 11.08 -36.70 -3.83
C VAL A 706 12.60 -36.95 -3.94
N SER A 707 13.48 -35.97 -3.65
CA SER A 707 14.94 -36.15 -3.65
C SER A 707 15.41 -37.00 -2.47
N ALA A 708 14.73 -36.93 -1.32
CA ALA A 708 14.98 -37.87 -0.22
C ALA A 708 14.46 -39.29 -0.54
N LEU A 709 13.69 -39.46 -1.63
CA LEU A 709 13.07 -40.71 -2.09
C LEU A 709 13.94 -41.42 -3.15
N THR A 710 14.84 -40.70 -3.84
CA THR A 710 15.51 -41.22 -5.06
C THR A 710 17.06 -41.21 -5.02
N LYS A 711 17.73 -40.51 -4.09
CA LYS A 711 19.21 -40.51 -4.02
C LYS A 711 19.76 -40.69 -2.60
N ALA A 712 19.71 -41.92 -2.12
CA ALA A 712 20.80 -42.53 -1.35
C ALA A 712 20.78 -44.05 -1.56
N PRO A 713 21.77 -44.63 -2.26
CA PRO A 713 21.95 -46.07 -2.33
C PRO A 713 22.41 -46.62 -1.00
N LEU A 714 21.94 -47.85 -0.75
CA LEU A 714 22.44 -48.84 0.19
C LEU A 714 23.98 -48.81 0.31
N LEU A 715 24.49 -48.30 1.44
CA LEU A 715 25.80 -48.68 1.97
C LEU A 715 25.64 -49.03 3.44
N THR A 716 24.94 -50.13 3.67
CA THR A 716 25.10 -50.94 4.87
C THR A 716 26.49 -51.57 4.84
N GLY A 717 27.42 -51.03 5.61
CA GLY A 717 28.67 -51.71 5.98
C GLY A 717 29.95 -51.21 5.32
N VAL A 718 30.60 -50.21 5.94
CA VAL A 718 32.06 -50.07 5.94
C VAL A 718 32.50 -49.63 7.34
N PRO A 719 33.42 -50.34 8.02
CA PRO A 719 33.92 -49.94 9.34
C PRO A 719 34.84 -48.72 9.24
N ALA A 720 34.94 -47.99 10.35
CA ALA A 720 35.47 -46.63 10.49
C ALA A 720 36.99 -46.41 10.26
N SER A 721 37.66 -47.21 9.42
CA SER A 721 39.12 -47.10 9.21
C SER A 721 39.57 -46.69 7.80
N ALA A 722 38.67 -46.46 6.84
CA ALA A 722 39.03 -46.11 5.46
C ALA A 722 38.57 -44.70 5.06
N ALA A 723 39.23 -43.66 5.58
CA ALA A 723 39.14 -42.29 5.01
C ALA A 723 40.37 -41.45 5.39
N ARG A 724 41.56 -41.89 4.99
CA ARG A 724 42.72 -40.99 4.81
C ARG A 724 42.91 -40.78 3.31
N GLY A 725 42.52 -39.58 2.84
CA GLY A 725 42.75 -39.11 1.47
C GLY A 725 41.45 -38.77 0.74
N GLY A 726 41.14 -37.46 0.62
CA GLY A 726 40.01 -36.98 -0.19
C GLY A 726 39.16 -35.89 0.45
N THR A 727 39.68 -34.65 0.46
CA THR A 727 38.99 -33.34 0.60
C THR A 727 37.93 -33.15 1.70
N LEU A 728 38.42 -32.81 2.90
CA LEU A 728 37.68 -32.23 4.02
C LEU A 728 36.86 -30.95 3.65
N ALA A 729 37.22 -30.30 2.54
CA ALA A 729 36.50 -29.16 1.95
C ALA A 729 35.19 -29.54 1.24
N GLY A 730 35.11 -30.72 0.60
CA GLY A 730 33.90 -31.21 -0.04
C GLY A 730 32.81 -31.59 0.98
N ALA A 731 33.22 -32.27 2.06
CA ALA A 731 32.35 -32.59 3.19
C ALA A 731 31.87 -31.34 3.95
N ARG A 732 32.73 -30.31 4.10
CA ARG A 732 32.34 -29.00 4.66
C ARG A 732 31.36 -28.25 3.77
N THR A 733 31.56 -28.25 2.45
CA THR A 733 30.69 -27.54 1.50
C THR A 733 29.31 -28.21 1.39
N ALA A 734 29.27 -29.54 1.43
CA ALA A 734 28.02 -30.30 1.50
C ALA A 734 27.28 -30.08 2.84
N ALA A 735 28.01 -30.06 3.97
CA ALA A 735 27.46 -29.76 5.28
C ALA A 735 26.96 -28.31 5.40
N VAL A 736 27.65 -27.34 4.78
CA VAL A 736 27.25 -25.93 4.73
C VAL A 736 26.04 -25.72 3.82
N ARG A 737 25.95 -26.38 2.65
CA ARG A 737 24.75 -26.36 1.81
C ARG A 737 23.55 -27.02 2.49
N LEU A 738 23.76 -28.13 3.21
CA LEU A 738 22.74 -28.74 4.07
C LEU A 738 22.35 -27.84 5.25
N PHE A 739 23.30 -27.11 5.84
CA PHE A 739 23.06 -26.17 6.94
C PHE A 739 22.29 -24.92 6.50
N VAL A 740 22.64 -24.33 5.34
CA VAL A 740 21.94 -23.18 4.75
C VAL A 740 20.52 -23.58 4.35
N GLY A 741 20.34 -24.69 3.61
CA GLY A 741 19.00 -25.17 3.26
C GLY A 741 18.12 -25.52 4.46
N ARG A 742 18.70 -26.00 5.57
CA ARG A 742 17.99 -26.28 6.83
C ARG A 742 17.67 -25.02 7.63
N MET A 743 18.54 -24.01 7.61
CA MET A 743 18.29 -22.71 8.24
C MET A 743 17.25 -21.89 7.48
N SER A 744 17.20 -21.99 6.14
CA SER A 744 16.15 -21.39 5.31
C SER A 744 14.79 -22.01 5.62
N LEU A 745 14.71 -23.34 5.76
CA LEU A 745 13.49 -24.02 6.19
C LEU A 745 13.04 -23.53 7.58
N VAL A 746 13.96 -23.45 8.55
CA VAL A 746 13.66 -22.97 9.91
C VAL A 746 13.27 -21.49 9.95
N ALA A 747 13.87 -20.64 9.11
CA ALA A 747 13.54 -19.23 8.97
C ALA A 747 12.16 -19.03 8.30
N VAL A 748 11.81 -19.86 7.32
CA VAL A 748 10.48 -19.89 6.70
C VAL A 748 9.43 -20.39 7.71
N LEU A 749 9.75 -21.41 8.52
CA LEU A 749 8.87 -21.88 9.60
C LEU A 749 8.64 -20.80 10.66
N ALA A 750 9.69 -20.09 11.07
CA ALA A 750 9.59 -18.98 12.02
C ALA A 750 8.84 -17.79 11.42
N GLY A 751 9.04 -17.49 10.13
CA GLY A 751 8.34 -16.43 9.41
C GLY A 751 6.84 -16.71 9.26
N VAL A 752 6.46 -17.90 8.79
CA VAL A 752 5.05 -18.29 8.65
C VAL A 752 4.34 -18.33 10.01
N ASP A 753 5.01 -18.77 11.08
CA ASP A 753 4.43 -18.80 12.43
C ASP A 753 4.35 -17.40 13.07
N THR A 754 5.27 -16.49 12.74
CA THR A 754 5.24 -15.07 13.15
C THR A 754 4.05 -14.35 12.53
N TYR A 755 3.74 -14.66 11.27
CA TYR A 755 2.65 -14.03 10.52
C TYR A 755 1.39 -14.91 10.42
N ARG A 756 1.29 -16.02 11.17
CA ARG A 756 0.19 -17.00 11.07
C ARG A 756 -1.17 -16.36 11.33
N ASP A 757 -1.27 -15.47 12.33
CA ASP A 757 -2.53 -14.80 12.65
C ASP A 757 -2.96 -13.85 11.53
N GLU A 758 -2.02 -13.21 10.84
CA GLU A 758 -2.28 -12.32 9.72
C GLU A 758 -2.63 -13.10 8.45
N LEU A 759 -1.90 -14.16 8.14
CA LEU A 759 -2.18 -15.10 7.06
C LEU A 759 -3.55 -15.77 7.24
N SER A 760 -3.98 -16.03 8.48
CA SER A 760 -5.30 -16.64 8.74
C SER A 760 -6.49 -15.71 8.41
N ARG A 761 -6.26 -14.41 8.22
CA ARG A 761 -7.30 -13.42 7.93
C ARG A 761 -7.77 -13.49 6.47
N THR A 762 -6.92 -13.92 5.53
CA THR A 762 -7.25 -14.02 4.10
C THR A 762 -7.61 -15.46 3.70
N PRO A 763 -8.53 -15.66 2.72
CA PRO A 763 -8.80 -16.99 2.16
C PRO A 763 -7.55 -17.69 1.62
N GLU A 764 -6.69 -16.94 0.95
CA GLU A 764 -5.45 -17.38 0.32
C GLU A 764 -4.43 -17.78 1.39
N GLY A 765 -4.29 -16.97 2.45
CA GLY A 765 -3.44 -17.30 3.59
C GLY A 765 -3.95 -18.48 4.42
N ARG A 766 -5.28 -18.72 4.50
CA ARG A 766 -5.83 -19.95 5.10
C ARG A 766 -5.56 -21.20 4.25
N ALA A 767 -5.65 -21.09 2.93
CA ALA A 767 -5.30 -22.18 2.02
C ALA A 767 -3.81 -22.50 2.10
N PHE A 768 -2.96 -21.46 2.10
CA PHE A 768 -1.52 -21.57 2.33
C PHE A 768 -1.20 -22.23 3.67
N LEU A 769 -1.83 -21.79 4.77
CA LEU A 769 -1.65 -22.40 6.09
C LEU A 769 -2.11 -23.86 6.14
N ALA A 770 -3.15 -24.24 5.41
CA ALA A 770 -3.61 -25.63 5.32
C ALA A 770 -2.63 -26.52 4.55
N VAL A 771 -2.09 -26.03 3.42
CA VAL A 771 -1.06 -26.72 2.64
C VAL A 771 0.26 -26.80 3.41
N HIS A 772 0.68 -25.71 4.05
CA HIS A 772 1.83 -25.67 4.95
C HIS A 772 1.67 -26.65 6.12
N ASP A 773 0.52 -26.68 6.80
CA ASP A 773 0.28 -27.59 7.92
C ASP A 773 0.22 -29.06 7.49
N LEU A 774 -0.28 -29.35 6.28
CA LEU A 774 -0.27 -30.68 5.69
C LEU A 774 1.14 -31.11 5.27
N ALA A 775 1.89 -30.23 4.62
CA ALA A 775 3.27 -30.47 4.23
C ALA A 775 4.19 -30.65 5.44
N MET A 776 3.94 -29.92 6.53
CA MET A 776 4.62 -30.12 7.81
C MET A 776 4.34 -31.50 8.39
N VAL A 777 3.12 -32.03 8.26
CA VAL A 777 2.78 -33.39 8.70
C VAL A 777 3.46 -34.45 7.84
N VAL A 778 3.51 -34.24 6.51
CA VAL A 778 4.13 -35.17 5.56
C VAL A 778 5.66 -35.20 5.70
N LEU A 779 6.30 -34.03 5.84
CA LEU A 779 7.73 -33.91 6.13
C LEU A 779 8.08 -34.43 7.55
N ALA A 780 7.18 -34.27 8.52
CA ALA A 780 7.37 -34.73 9.89
C ALA A 780 7.33 -36.26 10.07
N GLY A 781 6.61 -37.00 9.23
CA GLY A 781 6.55 -38.47 9.33
C GLY A 781 7.86 -39.17 8.92
N ARG A 782 8.56 -38.66 7.90
CA ARG A 782 9.65 -39.40 7.22
C ARG A 782 11.07 -38.98 7.62
N ASP A 783 11.36 -37.69 7.70
CA ASP A 783 12.74 -37.18 7.93
C ASP A 783 13.11 -37.03 9.42
N ILE A 784 12.11 -37.06 10.29
CA ILE A 784 12.34 -36.85 11.72
C ILE A 784 13.09 -38.02 12.37
N HIS A 785 12.94 -39.24 11.87
CA HIS A 785 13.74 -40.39 12.33
C HIS A 785 15.25 -40.13 12.15
N LYS A 786 15.66 -39.64 10.96
CA LYS A 786 17.06 -39.32 10.65
C LYS A 786 17.58 -38.12 11.46
N LEU A 787 16.72 -37.17 11.80
CA LEU A 787 17.08 -35.99 12.60
C LEU A 787 17.24 -36.33 14.10
N ALA A 788 16.45 -37.28 14.60
CA ALA A 788 16.50 -37.75 15.99
C ALA A 788 17.68 -38.71 16.24
N THR A 789 18.03 -39.59 15.29
CA THR A 789 19.11 -40.59 15.46
C THR A 789 20.50 -40.08 15.08
N SER A 790 20.62 -39.01 14.28
CA SER A 790 21.91 -38.48 13.82
C SER A 790 22.63 -37.55 14.81
N GLY A 791 22.03 -37.21 15.95
CA GLY A 791 22.59 -36.25 16.91
C GLY A 791 22.57 -34.78 16.45
N ILE A 792 22.20 -34.51 15.19
CA ILE A 792 22.22 -33.18 14.57
C ILE A 792 21.30 -32.19 15.29
N GLY A 793 20.12 -32.63 15.76
CA GLY A 793 19.21 -31.79 16.53
C GLY A 793 19.83 -31.28 17.84
N ARG A 794 20.59 -32.14 18.54
CA ARG A 794 21.29 -31.77 19.79
C ARG A 794 22.44 -30.80 19.51
N GLU A 795 23.18 -31.02 18.42
CA GLU A 795 24.27 -30.14 17.99
C GLU A 795 23.78 -28.75 17.56
N LEU A 796 22.64 -28.67 16.83
CA LEU A 796 22.01 -27.40 16.45
C LEU A 796 21.52 -26.62 17.66
N VAL A 797 20.91 -27.28 18.65
CA VAL A 797 20.50 -26.65 19.91
C VAL A 797 21.73 -26.19 20.70
N HIS A 798 22.80 -26.99 20.76
CA HIS A 798 24.03 -26.63 21.46
C HIS A 798 24.70 -25.39 20.83
N ARG A 799 24.92 -25.40 19.50
CA ARG A 799 25.51 -24.26 18.78
C ARG A 799 24.59 -23.03 18.75
N GLY A 800 23.28 -23.24 18.63
CA GLY A 800 22.30 -22.16 18.72
C GLY A 800 22.31 -21.50 20.09
N ARG A 801 22.40 -22.27 21.19
CA ARG A 801 22.58 -21.72 22.54
C ARG A 801 23.90 -20.99 22.71
N LEU A 802 25.01 -21.50 22.14
CA LEU A 802 26.30 -20.81 22.14
C LEU A 802 26.25 -19.47 21.38
N ALA A 803 25.56 -19.44 20.24
CA ALA A 803 25.33 -18.21 19.47
C ALA A 803 24.44 -17.22 20.24
N LEU A 804 23.39 -17.71 20.90
CA LEU A 804 22.52 -16.87 21.75
C LEU A 804 23.24 -16.36 23.01
N SER A 805 24.13 -17.15 23.62
CA SER A 805 24.94 -16.70 24.75
C SER A 805 25.99 -15.68 24.33
N ALA A 806 26.56 -15.82 23.13
CA ALA A 806 27.52 -14.85 22.58
C ALA A 806 26.84 -13.54 22.16
N ALA A 807 25.63 -13.61 21.61
CA ALA A 807 24.86 -12.44 21.18
C ALA A 807 24.11 -11.74 22.33
N GLY A 808 23.91 -12.41 23.48
CA GLY A 808 23.29 -11.84 24.67
C GLY A 808 21.89 -11.25 24.42
N ALA A 809 21.62 -10.08 25.02
CA ALA A 809 20.37 -9.34 24.84
C ALA A 809 20.16 -8.83 23.39
N ARG A 810 21.23 -8.76 22.57
CA ARG A 810 21.22 -8.27 21.18
C ARG A 810 20.79 -9.32 20.15
N ALA A 811 20.65 -10.59 20.53
CA ALA A 811 20.11 -11.61 19.63
C ALA A 811 18.67 -11.25 19.20
N SER A 812 18.39 -11.30 17.90
CA SER A 812 17.05 -11.02 17.38
C SER A 812 16.02 -11.98 17.99
N SER A 813 14.80 -11.47 18.20
CA SER A 813 13.67 -12.28 18.69
C SER A 813 13.43 -13.51 17.81
N GLY A 814 13.57 -13.38 16.49
CA GLY A 814 13.46 -14.48 15.53
C GLY A 814 14.51 -15.58 15.70
N LEU A 815 15.77 -15.24 16.01
CA LEU A 815 16.82 -16.23 16.26
C LEU A 815 16.55 -17.03 17.54
N ARG A 816 16.11 -16.36 18.62
CA ARG A 816 15.72 -17.03 19.87
C ARG A 816 14.55 -18.00 19.65
N GLU A 817 13.52 -17.56 18.94
CA GLU A 817 12.35 -18.38 18.64
C GLU A 817 12.67 -19.59 17.75
N SER A 818 13.61 -19.43 16.82
CA SER A 818 14.08 -20.50 15.93
C SER A 818 14.82 -21.59 16.72
N VAL A 819 15.72 -21.21 17.63
CA VAL A 819 16.44 -22.17 18.49
C VAL A 819 15.46 -22.91 19.41
N ASP A 820 14.47 -22.21 19.95
CA ASP A 820 13.42 -22.84 20.78
C ASP A 820 12.56 -23.82 20.00
N ALA A 821 12.18 -23.49 18.76
CA ALA A 821 11.36 -24.36 17.93
C ALA A 821 12.07 -25.68 17.60
N VAL A 822 13.37 -25.60 17.27
CA VAL A 822 14.21 -26.79 17.04
C VAL A 822 14.36 -27.61 18.32
N GLN A 823 14.59 -26.96 19.46
CA GLN A 823 14.71 -27.65 20.74
C GLN A 823 13.39 -28.33 21.16
N ALA A 824 12.25 -27.67 20.95
CA ALA A 824 10.94 -28.22 21.25
C ALA A 824 10.63 -29.43 20.34
N LEU A 825 11.00 -29.36 19.06
CA LEU A 825 10.87 -30.46 18.12
C LEU A 825 11.65 -31.69 18.60
N VAL A 826 12.94 -31.51 18.94
CA VAL A 826 13.80 -32.59 19.44
C VAL A 826 13.21 -33.24 20.70
N LYS A 827 12.80 -32.42 21.68
CA LYS A 827 12.18 -32.91 22.93
C LYS A 827 10.86 -33.65 22.69
N THR A 828 10.05 -33.19 21.72
CA THR A 828 8.79 -33.84 21.36
C THR A 828 9.02 -35.26 20.89
N LEU A 829 10.09 -35.45 20.12
CA LEU A 829 10.43 -36.75 19.56
C LEU A 829 11.03 -37.69 20.57
N GLU A 830 11.94 -37.19 21.40
CA GLU A 830 12.48 -37.95 22.52
C GLU A 830 11.36 -38.45 23.42
N ARG A 831 10.37 -37.59 23.72
CA ARG A 831 9.19 -37.94 24.52
C ARG A 831 8.29 -38.97 23.82
N MET A 832 7.92 -38.76 22.56
CA MET A 832 7.03 -39.68 21.84
C MET A 832 7.65 -41.06 21.59
N LEU A 833 8.98 -41.12 21.40
CA LEU A 833 9.73 -42.37 21.31
C LEU A 833 9.80 -43.07 22.68
N ALA A 834 10.08 -42.34 23.76
CA ALA A 834 10.10 -42.88 25.11
C ALA A 834 8.73 -43.40 25.57
N GLU A 835 7.64 -42.74 25.16
CA GLU A 835 6.26 -43.14 25.46
C GLU A 835 5.74 -44.27 24.54
N GLY A 836 6.53 -44.74 23.57
CA GLY A 836 6.12 -45.80 22.62
C GLY A 836 4.99 -45.40 21.66
N LYS A 837 4.62 -44.11 21.63
CA LYS A 837 3.56 -43.54 20.77
C LYS A 837 4.03 -43.36 19.32
N ALA A 838 5.33 -43.41 19.11
CA ALA A 838 5.94 -43.54 17.80
C ALA A 838 7.01 -44.63 17.83
N VAL A 839 7.07 -45.43 16.77
CA VAL A 839 8.08 -46.45 16.55
C VAL A 839 8.97 -46.00 15.39
N ALA A 840 10.27 -45.98 15.63
CA ALA A 840 11.26 -45.74 14.59
C ALA A 840 11.33 -46.96 13.66
N THR A 841 11.04 -46.77 12.37
CA THR A 841 11.24 -47.79 11.32
C THR A 841 12.24 -47.28 10.28
N PRO A 842 12.79 -48.17 9.43
CA PRO A 842 13.68 -47.76 8.32
C PRO A 842 13.05 -46.74 7.35
N ASP A 843 11.71 -46.73 7.27
CA ASP A 843 10.93 -45.83 6.41
C ASP A 843 10.59 -44.48 7.07
N GLY A 844 10.87 -44.28 8.37
CA GLY A 844 10.49 -43.08 9.12
C GLY A 844 9.90 -43.36 10.51
N LEU A 845 9.25 -42.37 11.13
CA LEU A 845 8.48 -42.56 12.35
C LEU A 845 7.10 -43.09 11.99
N ARG A 846 6.78 -44.32 12.41
CA ARG A 846 5.41 -44.83 12.37
C ARG A 846 4.73 -44.54 13.70
N PHE A 847 3.63 -43.81 13.67
CA PHE A 847 2.81 -43.60 14.85
C PHE A 847 1.93 -44.83 15.06
N SER A 848 1.92 -45.34 16.29
CA SER A 848 1.29 -46.62 16.64
C SER A 848 -0.25 -46.58 16.59
N LEU A 849 -0.86 -45.42 16.35
CA LEU A 849 -2.31 -45.17 16.44
C LEU A 849 -2.82 -44.27 15.28
N PRO A 850 -4.07 -44.48 14.80
CA PRO A 850 -4.78 -43.50 13.96
C PRO A 850 -4.85 -42.15 14.68
N GLY A 851 -4.42 -41.06 14.03
CA GLY A 851 -4.35 -39.72 14.64
C GLY A 851 -2.95 -39.30 15.16
N GLY A 852 -1.90 -40.09 14.93
CA GLY A 852 -0.53 -39.81 15.36
C GLY A 852 0.01 -38.42 14.99
N ALA A 853 -0.40 -37.85 13.85
CA ALA A 853 -0.03 -36.49 13.45
C ALA A 853 -0.64 -35.41 14.36
N GLU A 854 -1.86 -35.61 14.84
CA GLU A 854 -2.51 -34.67 15.78
C GLU A 854 -1.92 -34.81 17.18
N ALA A 855 -1.62 -36.04 17.62
CA ALA A 855 -0.89 -36.28 18.87
C ALA A 855 0.52 -35.66 18.86
N PHE A 856 1.20 -35.71 17.71
CA PHE A 856 2.48 -35.04 17.51
C PHE A 856 2.37 -33.51 17.61
N LYS A 857 1.41 -32.90 16.89
CA LYS A 857 1.16 -31.45 16.98
C LYS A 857 0.85 -31.01 18.40
N GLN A 858 -0.03 -31.74 19.08
CA GLN A 858 -0.39 -31.48 20.48
C GLN A 858 0.85 -31.52 21.38
N SER A 859 1.67 -32.57 21.26
CA SER A 859 2.90 -32.73 22.04
C SER A 859 3.93 -31.63 21.74
N PHE A 860 4.06 -31.24 20.46
CA PHE A 860 4.95 -30.17 20.03
C PHE A 860 4.57 -28.81 20.62
N PHE A 861 3.31 -28.42 20.53
CA PHE A 861 2.84 -27.17 21.12
C PHE A 861 2.90 -27.19 22.65
N ALA A 862 2.63 -28.33 23.29
CA ALA A 862 2.79 -28.49 24.73
C ALA A 862 4.25 -28.26 25.15
N ILE A 863 5.23 -28.86 24.47
CA ILE A 863 6.65 -28.70 24.82
C ILE A 863 7.17 -27.29 24.54
N ARG A 864 6.68 -26.61 23.49
CA ARG A 864 6.96 -25.17 23.29
C ARG A 864 6.41 -24.34 24.44
N GLY A 865 5.20 -24.64 24.89
CA GLY A 865 4.60 -24.06 26.08
C GLY A 865 5.45 -24.29 27.33
N GLU A 866 5.92 -25.52 27.57
CA GLU A 866 6.79 -25.87 28.71
C GLU A 866 8.09 -25.06 28.70
N MET A 867 8.72 -24.90 27.53
CA MET A 867 9.94 -24.11 27.39
C MET A 867 9.69 -22.61 27.66
N ALA A 868 8.58 -22.07 27.16
CA ALA A 868 8.20 -20.68 27.43
C ALA A 868 7.84 -20.46 28.91
N ALA A 869 7.10 -21.39 29.51
CA ALA A 869 6.75 -21.41 30.93
C ALA A 869 8.00 -21.37 31.82
N ALA A 870 9.00 -22.22 31.53
CA ALA A 870 10.27 -22.23 32.26
C ALA A 870 11.00 -20.88 32.21
N ARG A 871 10.91 -20.15 31.09
CA ARG A 871 11.49 -18.80 30.98
C ARG A 871 10.71 -17.75 31.74
N ALA A 872 9.37 -17.78 31.68
CA ALA A 872 8.55 -16.87 32.46
C ALA A 872 8.85 -17.02 33.96
N LEU A 873 8.88 -18.25 34.46
CA LEU A 873 9.23 -18.55 35.87
C LEU A 873 10.68 -18.17 36.20
N GLY A 874 11.64 -18.46 35.32
CA GLY A 874 13.03 -18.05 35.50
C GLY A 874 13.22 -16.54 35.47
N GLY A 875 12.39 -15.80 34.74
CA GLY A 875 12.33 -14.33 34.77
C GLY A 875 11.82 -13.81 36.12
N MET A 876 10.73 -14.37 36.63
CA MET A 876 10.17 -14.02 37.94
C MET A 876 11.14 -14.28 39.09
N ARG A 877 11.74 -15.48 39.13
CA ARG A 877 12.72 -15.86 40.15
C ARG A 877 13.95 -14.95 40.13
N ARG A 878 14.46 -14.59 38.95
CA ARG A 878 15.59 -13.63 38.81
C ARG A 878 15.23 -12.22 39.24
N ALA A 879 13.97 -11.82 39.10
CA ALA A 879 13.46 -10.53 39.56
C ALA A 879 13.12 -10.53 41.07
N GLY A 880 13.37 -11.62 41.80
CA GLY A 880 13.05 -11.74 43.23
C GLY A 880 11.56 -11.86 43.54
N LEU A 881 10.73 -12.20 42.54
CA LEU A 881 9.28 -12.35 42.71
C LEU A 881 8.92 -13.80 43.05
N ALA A 882 7.95 -13.97 43.95
CA ALA A 882 7.31 -15.26 44.22
C ALA A 882 6.70 -15.84 42.93
N ALA A 883 7.07 -17.08 42.61
CA ALA A 883 6.72 -17.75 41.35
C ALA A 883 5.85 -19.00 41.55
N GLU A 884 5.55 -19.37 42.81
CA GLU A 884 4.85 -20.60 43.18
C GLU A 884 3.43 -20.66 42.58
N GLU A 885 2.69 -19.55 42.63
CA GLU A 885 1.34 -19.47 42.06
C GLU A 885 1.34 -19.50 40.54
N ALA A 886 2.32 -18.82 39.92
CA ALA A 886 2.52 -18.84 38.47
C ALA A 886 2.90 -20.25 37.98
N GLU A 887 3.71 -20.97 38.74
CA GLU A 887 4.11 -22.35 38.45
C GLU A 887 2.93 -23.31 38.55
N LYS A 888 2.11 -23.21 39.61
CA LYS A 888 0.85 -23.98 39.75
C LYS A 888 -0.09 -23.75 38.56
N THR A 889 -0.24 -22.49 38.14
CA THR A 889 -1.10 -22.11 37.00
C THR A 889 -0.60 -22.76 35.70
N LEU A 890 0.70 -22.65 35.42
CA LEU A 890 1.30 -23.18 34.19
C LEU A 890 1.27 -24.72 34.16
N GLU A 891 1.46 -25.39 35.30
CA GLU A 891 1.31 -26.85 35.39
C GLU A 891 -0.15 -27.29 35.22
N ALA A 892 -1.13 -26.54 35.76
CA ALA A 892 -2.54 -26.83 35.53
C ALA A 892 -2.92 -26.71 34.04
N LEU A 893 -2.42 -25.68 33.34
CA LEU A 893 -2.65 -25.53 31.90
C LEU A 893 -1.95 -26.61 31.07
N LYS A 894 -0.77 -27.05 31.50
CA LYS A 894 -0.03 -28.15 30.86
C LYS A 894 -0.78 -29.48 30.97
N LEU A 895 -1.41 -29.76 32.12
CA LEU A 895 -2.29 -30.93 32.27
C LEU A 895 -3.48 -30.86 31.28
N LEU A 896 -4.14 -29.70 31.17
CA LEU A 896 -5.23 -29.50 30.21
C LEU A 896 -4.76 -29.56 28.75
N ALA A 897 -3.53 -29.14 28.45
CA ALA A 897 -2.94 -29.24 27.12
C ALA A 897 -2.79 -30.71 26.66
N ALA A 898 -2.74 -31.67 27.58
CA ALA A 898 -2.74 -33.10 27.26
C ALA A 898 -4.13 -33.63 26.87
N GLU A 899 -5.21 -32.89 27.15
CA GLU A 899 -6.59 -33.31 26.87
C GLU A 899 -7.04 -32.99 25.43
N SER A 900 -6.53 -31.90 24.83
CA SER A 900 -6.91 -31.49 23.46
C SER A 900 -5.85 -30.64 22.76
N ARG A 901 -5.90 -30.61 21.42
CA ARG A 901 -5.04 -29.76 20.60
C ARG A 901 -5.31 -28.27 20.83
N GLU A 902 -6.57 -27.89 20.99
CA GLU A 902 -7.00 -26.52 21.22
C GLU A 902 -6.40 -25.98 22.53
N MET A 903 -6.41 -26.79 23.59
CA MET A 903 -5.77 -26.43 24.86
C MET A 903 -4.24 -26.39 24.77
N ALA A 904 -3.61 -27.27 23.99
CA ALA A 904 -2.16 -27.18 23.76
C ALA A 904 -1.74 -25.89 23.04
N LEU A 905 -2.54 -25.44 22.07
CA LEU A 905 -2.35 -24.14 21.41
C LEU A 905 -2.55 -22.97 22.38
N ALA A 906 -3.58 -23.04 23.22
CA ALA A 906 -3.86 -22.03 24.24
C ALA A 906 -2.74 -21.93 25.28
N TYR A 907 -2.28 -23.07 25.81
CA TYR A 907 -1.16 -23.13 26.76
C TYR A 907 0.12 -22.52 26.17
N ASN A 908 0.47 -22.89 24.94
CA ASN A 908 1.62 -22.32 24.25
C ASN A 908 1.49 -20.79 24.09
N ALA A 909 0.32 -20.29 23.69
CA ALA A 909 0.08 -18.85 23.54
C ALA A 909 0.22 -18.10 24.87
N VAL A 910 -0.39 -18.61 25.95
CA VAL A 910 -0.31 -18.05 27.30
C VAL A 910 1.14 -18.03 27.79
N ALA A 911 1.84 -19.16 27.70
CA ALA A 911 3.21 -19.29 28.19
C ALA A 911 4.18 -18.37 27.42
N ARG A 912 4.02 -18.24 26.10
CA ARG A 912 4.80 -17.30 25.28
C ARG A 912 4.52 -15.85 25.65
N ARG A 913 3.26 -15.47 25.87
CA ARG A 913 2.90 -14.11 26.29
C ARG A 913 3.49 -13.80 27.66
N ALA A 914 3.35 -14.70 28.62
CA ALA A 914 3.95 -14.54 29.95
C ALA A 914 5.48 -14.38 29.88
N ALA A 915 6.16 -15.16 29.04
CA ALA A 915 7.60 -15.05 28.84
C ALA A 915 8.06 -13.75 28.15
N ALA A 916 7.16 -13.08 27.41
CA ALA A 916 7.45 -11.83 26.71
C ALA A 916 7.14 -10.59 27.56
N LEU A 917 6.40 -10.73 28.66
CA LEU A 917 6.06 -9.63 29.56
C LEU A 917 7.16 -9.43 30.63
N PRO A 918 7.33 -8.20 31.14
CA PRO A 918 8.08 -7.95 32.38
C PRO A 918 7.59 -8.85 33.52
N ALA A 919 8.50 -9.24 34.42
CA ALA A 919 8.24 -10.29 35.42
C ALA A 919 7.04 -9.99 36.34
N ASP A 920 6.87 -8.74 36.75
CA ASP A 920 5.73 -8.24 37.52
C ASP A 920 4.41 -8.38 36.74
N LYS A 921 4.39 -7.92 35.48
CA LYS A 921 3.23 -8.01 34.59
C LYS A 921 2.89 -9.45 34.21
N ALA A 922 3.90 -10.30 34.02
CA ALA A 922 3.74 -11.71 33.75
C ALA A 922 3.07 -12.44 34.93
N ARG A 923 3.38 -12.06 36.18
CA ARG A 923 2.71 -12.60 37.38
C ARG A 923 1.23 -12.23 37.40
N PHE A 924 0.89 -10.96 37.20
CA PHE A 924 -0.50 -10.51 37.13
C PHE A 924 -1.28 -11.17 35.98
N TYR A 925 -0.63 -11.34 34.82
CA TYR A 925 -1.21 -12.02 33.67
C TYR A 925 -1.53 -13.48 33.98
N LEU A 926 -0.60 -14.23 34.57
CA LEU A 926 -0.85 -15.64 34.92
C LEU A 926 -1.90 -15.79 36.04
N ALA A 927 -1.94 -14.87 37.01
CA ALA A 927 -3.01 -14.86 38.01
C ALA A 927 -4.40 -14.65 37.37
N ALA A 928 -4.51 -13.74 36.40
CA ALA A 928 -5.76 -13.53 35.67
C ALA A 928 -6.15 -14.74 34.80
N VAL A 929 -5.16 -15.44 34.22
CA VAL A 929 -5.38 -16.70 33.51
C VAL A 929 -5.91 -17.80 34.44
N GLU A 930 -5.36 -17.90 35.65
CA GLU A 930 -5.84 -18.86 36.65
C GLU A 930 -7.27 -18.53 37.10
N SER A 931 -7.58 -17.25 37.31
CA SER A 931 -8.94 -16.79 37.63
C SER A 931 -9.94 -17.23 36.56
N LEU A 932 -9.64 -16.97 35.28
CA LEU A 932 -10.47 -17.41 34.15
C LEU A 932 -10.66 -18.93 34.14
N ARG A 933 -9.58 -19.71 34.36
CA ARG A 933 -9.62 -21.18 34.37
C ARG A 933 -10.48 -21.71 35.51
N ALA A 934 -10.31 -21.16 36.72
CA ALA A 934 -11.05 -21.57 37.91
C ALA A 934 -12.54 -21.20 37.83
N SER A 935 -12.84 -20.06 37.19
CA SER A 935 -14.21 -19.54 37.01
C SER A 935 -14.99 -20.22 35.88
N ALA A 936 -14.35 -21.01 35.01
CA ALA A 936 -15.01 -21.65 33.87
C ALA A 936 -15.86 -22.86 34.29
N ARG A 937 -17.18 -22.79 34.02
CA ARG A 937 -18.11 -23.90 34.28
C ARG A 937 -17.83 -25.09 33.36
N GLY A 938 -18.15 -26.31 33.81
CA GLY A 938 -17.84 -27.54 33.07
C GLY A 938 -18.35 -27.57 31.61
N ALA A 939 -19.58 -27.09 31.37
CA ALA A 939 -20.19 -27.07 30.04
C ALA A 939 -19.56 -26.07 29.05
N VAL A 940 -18.80 -25.08 29.54
CA VAL A 940 -18.17 -24.04 28.72
C VAL A 940 -16.67 -24.25 28.53
N LYS A 941 -16.11 -25.37 28.98
CA LYS A 941 -14.70 -25.74 28.78
C LYS A 941 -14.20 -25.56 27.34
N PRO A 942 -14.96 -25.85 26.26
CA PRO A 942 -14.49 -25.59 24.90
C PRO A 942 -14.22 -24.11 24.59
N ALA A 943 -14.87 -23.18 25.29
CA ALA A 943 -14.64 -21.74 25.14
C ALA A 943 -13.29 -21.29 25.74
N LEU A 944 -12.81 -22.01 26.76
CA LEU A 944 -11.59 -21.65 27.50
C LEU A 944 -10.36 -21.63 26.58
N ALA A 945 -10.23 -22.62 25.68
CA ALA A 945 -9.12 -22.67 24.74
C ALA A 945 -9.09 -21.46 23.80
N GLU A 946 -10.24 -21.01 23.31
CA GLU A 946 -10.33 -19.88 22.38
C GLU A 946 -9.99 -18.55 23.08
N LEU A 947 -10.47 -18.36 24.31
CA LEU A 947 -10.22 -17.16 25.12
C LEU A 947 -8.75 -17.08 25.55
N LEU A 948 -8.19 -18.15 26.10
CA LEU A 948 -6.78 -18.20 26.51
C LEU A 948 -5.82 -18.04 25.32
N ARG A 949 -6.20 -18.58 24.15
CA ARG A 949 -5.40 -18.38 22.95
C ARG A 949 -5.39 -16.91 22.51
N HIS A 950 -6.53 -16.22 22.58
CA HIS A 950 -6.61 -14.80 22.24
C HIS A 950 -5.86 -13.93 23.25
N SER A 951 -5.96 -14.23 24.56
CA SER A 951 -5.21 -13.49 25.59
C SER A 951 -3.69 -13.58 25.40
N GLY A 952 -3.21 -14.68 24.83
CA GLY A 952 -1.80 -14.88 24.49
C GLY A 952 -1.34 -14.22 23.18
N ALA A 953 -2.25 -13.64 22.39
CA ALA A 953 -1.92 -13.06 21.09
C ALA A 953 -1.08 -11.77 21.22
N ARG A 954 -0.11 -11.58 20.33
CA ARG A 954 0.74 -10.36 20.32
C ARG A 954 -0.03 -9.10 19.95
N SER A 955 -1.01 -9.23 19.07
CA SER A 955 -1.85 -8.15 18.57
C SER A 955 -2.78 -7.57 19.64
N LEU A 956 -3.01 -8.28 20.75
CA LEU A 956 -3.84 -7.81 21.85
C LEU A 956 -3.06 -6.83 22.73
N LYS A 957 -3.48 -5.55 22.71
CA LYS A 957 -2.83 -4.46 23.45
C LYS A 957 -2.93 -4.66 24.96
N ASP A 958 -4.13 -4.97 25.46
CA ASP A 958 -4.38 -5.18 26.89
C ASP A 958 -4.96 -6.59 27.18
N PRO A 959 -4.10 -7.59 27.44
CA PRO A 959 -4.55 -8.94 27.75
C PRO A 959 -5.20 -9.08 29.13
N LEU A 960 -4.94 -8.15 30.07
CA LEU A 960 -5.50 -8.22 31.42
C LEU A 960 -6.97 -7.78 31.44
N SER A 961 -7.32 -6.69 30.75
CA SER A 961 -8.73 -6.29 30.60
C SER A 961 -9.53 -7.38 29.90
N PHE A 962 -8.99 -7.91 28.80
CA PHE A 962 -9.63 -9.01 28.07
C PHE A 962 -9.88 -10.24 28.93
N LEU A 963 -8.91 -10.67 29.76
CA LEU A 963 -9.09 -11.84 30.63
C LEU A 963 -10.20 -11.64 31.67
N LYS A 964 -10.35 -10.42 32.21
CA LYS A 964 -11.47 -10.09 33.13
C LYS A 964 -12.83 -10.13 32.44
N GLU A 965 -12.89 -9.69 31.19
CA GLU A 965 -14.11 -9.74 30.38
C GLU A 965 -14.44 -11.19 29.98
N ALA A 966 -13.43 -11.97 29.62
CA ALA A 966 -13.54 -13.40 29.35
C ALA A 966 -14.00 -14.18 30.59
N GLU A 967 -13.53 -13.81 31.78
CA GLU A 967 -13.92 -14.43 33.04
C GLU A 967 -15.41 -14.23 33.33
N TRP A 968 -15.91 -13.01 33.13
CA TRP A 968 -17.34 -12.73 33.20
C TRP A 968 -18.14 -13.65 32.26
N LEU A 969 -17.68 -13.82 31.02
CA LEU A 969 -18.39 -14.64 30.03
C LEU A 969 -18.50 -16.11 30.46
N VAL A 970 -17.42 -16.72 30.95
CA VAL A 970 -17.41 -18.17 31.30
C VAL A 970 -18.03 -18.47 32.67
N SER A 971 -17.99 -17.49 33.60
CA SER A 971 -18.57 -17.62 34.94
C SER A 971 -20.08 -17.36 34.97
N HIS A 972 -20.64 -16.66 33.97
CA HIS A 972 -22.04 -16.23 33.99
C HIS A 972 -23.02 -17.42 34.07
N PRO A 973 -23.80 -17.61 35.14
CA PRO A 973 -24.60 -18.82 35.35
C PRO A 973 -25.74 -18.99 34.34
N GLU A 974 -26.32 -17.87 33.91
CA GLU A 974 -27.50 -17.84 33.03
C GLU A 974 -27.18 -17.77 31.53
N LEU A 975 -25.89 -17.64 31.14
CA LEU A 975 -25.52 -17.75 29.74
C LEU A 975 -25.44 -19.21 29.32
N GLU A 976 -26.11 -19.54 28.22
CA GLU A 976 -26.10 -20.88 27.63
C GLU A 976 -24.71 -21.22 27.10
N ALA A 977 -24.31 -22.49 27.23
CA ALA A 977 -22.96 -22.92 26.84
C ALA A 977 -22.66 -22.65 25.36
N GLU A 978 -23.65 -22.82 24.47
CA GLU A 978 -23.51 -22.54 23.04
C GLU A 978 -23.27 -21.05 22.76
N ALA A 979 -23.93 -20.15 23.49
CA ALA A 979 -23.72 -18.71 23.39
C ALA A 979 -22.29 -18.35 23.80
N VAL A 980 -21.84 -18.88 24.95
CA VAL A 980 -20.50 -18.67 25.48
C VAL A 980 -19.43 -19.15 24.48
N VAL A 981 -19.58 -20.36 23.94
CA VAL A 981 -18.63 -20.91 22.95
C VAL A 981 -18.58 -20.08 21.67
N THR A 982 -19.74 -19.63 21.18
CA THR A 982 -19.81 -18.82 19.95
C THR A 982 -19.23 -17.42 20.14
N LEU A 983 -19.52 -16.77 21.27
CA LEU A 983 -18.94 -15.48 21.64
C LEU A 983 -17.43 -15.58 21.84
N ALA A 984 -16.93 -16.62 22.52
CA ALA A 984 -15.50 -16.87 22.68
C ALA A 984 -14.78 -17.05 21.33
N ARG A 985 -15.37 -17.82 20.41
CA ARG A 985 -14.82 -18.00 19.06
C ARG A 985 -14.79 -16.69 18.26
N LYS A 986 -15.84 -15.86 18.38
CA LYS A 986 -15.88 -14.53 17.76
C LYS A 986 -14.87 -13.58 18.39
N ALA A 987 -14.69 -13.62 19.71
CA ALA A 987 -13.74 -12.77 20.43
C ALA A 987 -12.31 -13.07 19.99
N ARG A 988 -11.95 -14.35 19.85
CA ARG A 988 -10.66 -14.76 19.28
C ARG A 988 -10.36 -14.15 17.92
N GLY A 989 -11.38 -14.09 17.06
CA GLY A 989 -11.29 -13.52 15.72
C GLY A 989 -11.40 -12.00 15.67
N ASP A 990 -11.40 -11.32 16.82
CA ASP A 990 -11.69 -9.89 16.95
C ASP A 990 -12.98 -9.54 16.17
N LYS A 991 -14.04 -10.32 16.35
CA LYS A 991 -15.36 -10.07 15.73
C LYS A 991 -16.40 -9.59 16.74
N VAL A 992 -16.08 -9.66 18.03
CA VAL A 992 -16.89 -9.16 19.14
C VAL A 992 -15.96 -8.70 20.25
N ASP A 993 -16.30 -7.57 20.85
CA ASP A 993 -15.66 -7.02 22.04
C ASP A 993 -16.47 -7.43 23.27
N LEU A 994 -15.87 -8.23 24.15
CA LEU A 994 -16.57 -8.78 25.31
C LEU A 994 -16.86 -7.71 26.37
N GLY A 995 -15.96 -6.74 26.56
CA GLY A 995 -16.19 -5.59 27.41
C GLY A 995 -17.37 -4.74 26.93
N TRP A 996 -17.47 -4.51 25.62
CA TRP A 996 -18.63 -3.81 25.05
C TRP A 996 -19.92 -4.61 25.24
N VAL A 997 -19.94 -5.91 24.90
CA VAL A 997 -21.13 -6.77 25.09
C VAL A 997 -21.60 -6.74 26.54
N ARG A 998 -20.67 -6.88 27.51
CA ARG A 998 -20.97 -6.79 28.95
C ARG A 998 -21.57 -5.43 29.34
N SER A 999 -21.18 -4.36 28.64
CA SER A 999 -21.68 -3.01 28.91
C SER A 999 -23.06 -2.70 28.31
N THR A 1000 -23.59 -3.60 27.46
CA THR A 1000 -24.94 -3.46 26.87
C THR A 1000 -26.03 -3.74 27.90
N GLY A 1001 -27.22 -3.18 27.68
CA GLY A 1001 -28.43 -3.46 28.46
C GLY A 1001 -29.25 -4.64 27.91
N LEU A 1002 -28.62 -5.57 27.18
CA LEU A 1002 -29.33 -6.74 26.65
C LEU A 1002 -29.82 -7.62 27.82
N THR A 1003 -31.07 -8.08 27.74
CA THR A 1003 -31.55 -9.11 28.66
C THR A 1003 -30.79 -10.42 28.41
N LEU A 1004 -30.78 -11.32 29.38
CA LEU A 1004 -30.09 -12.60 29.22
C LEU A 1004 -30.71 -13.48 28.14
N GLU A 1005 -32.03 -13.41 27.96
CA GLU A 1005 -32.74 -14.05 26.83
C GLU A 1005 -32.20 -13.52 25.49
N ASP A 1006 -32.05 -12.20 25.36
CA ASP A 1006 -31.61 -11.54 24.13
C ASP A 1006 -30.13 -11.82 23.84
N LEU A 1007 -29.29 -11.76 24.89
CA LEU A 1007 -27.87 -12.08 24.78
C LEU A 1007 -27.64 -13.55 24.43
N ASN A 1008 -28.44 -14.49 24.98
CA ASN A 1008 -28.37 -15.89 24.59
C ASN A 1008 -28.80 -16.11 23.13
N ALA A 1009 -29.88 -15.48 22.68
CA ALA A 1009 -30.33 -15.59 21.30
C ALA A 1009 -29.28 -15.03 20.31
N MET A 1010 -28.82 -13.79 20.55
CA MET A 1010 -27.83 -13.13 19.69
C MET A 1010 -26.44 -13.78 19.79
N GLY A 1011 -26.07 -14.28 20.97
CA GLY A 1011 -24.77 -14.90 21.26
C GLY A 1011 -24.59 -16.25 20.59
N ARG A 1012 -25.67 -17.05 20.48
CA ARG A 1012 -25.67 -18.33 19.74
C ARG A 1012 -25.57 -18.13 18.23
N ASN A 1013 -26.13 -17.05 17.71
CA ASN A 1013 -26.15 -16.79 16.27
C ASN A 1013 -24.74 -16.43 15.74
N LYS A 1014 -24.19 -17.31 14.90
CA LYS A 1014 -22.86 -17.14 14.29
C LYS A 1014 -22.78 -15.94 13.36
N MET A 1015 -23.91 -15.46 12.85
CA MET A 1015 -24.03 -14.36 11.89
C MET A 1015 -24.34 -13.01 12.54
N THR A 1016 -24.57 -12.95 13.85
CA THR A 1016 -24.79 -11.66 14.54
C THR A 1016 -23.64 -10.69 14.26
N PRO A 1017 -23.92 -9.50 13.69
CA PRO A 1017 -22.90 -8.57 13.22
C PRO A 1017 -22.39 -7.68 14.37
N TRP A 1018 -21.86 -8.29 15.42
CA TRP A 1018 -21.46 -7.61 16.67
C TRP A 1018 -20.57 -6.37 16.45
N LYS A 1019 -19.59 -6.43 15.54
CA LYS A 1019 -18.74 -5.28 15.20
C LYS A 1019 -19.48 -4.12 14.56
N ASP A 1020 -20.47 -4.40 13.70
CA ASP A 1020 -21.27 -3.35 13.08
C ASP A 1020 -22.22 -2.71 14.10
N LEU A 1021 -22.77 -3.52 15.02
CA LEU A 1021 -23.56 -3.04 16.16
C LEU A 1021 -22.72 -2.15 17.09
N GLN A 1022 -21.50 -2.60 17.43
CA GLN A 1022 -20.56 -1.84 18.25
C GLN A 1022 -20.17 -0.53 17.57
N ARG A 1023 -19.82 -0.57 16.28
CA ARG A 1023 -19.47 0.62 15.51
C ARG A 1023 -20.64 1.58 15.41
N ALA A 1024 -21.87 1.09 15.23
CA ALA A 1024 -23.06 1.92 15.25
C ALA A 1024 -23.32 2.53 16.63
N ALA A 1025 -22.97 1.86 17.72
CA ALA A 1025 -23.07 2.42 19.07
C ALA A 1025 -22.01 3.50 19.31
N SER A 1026 -20.79 3.34 18.78
CA SER A 1026 -19.71 4.34 18.92
C SER A 1026 -19.83 5.51 17.94
N ASP A 1027 -20.49 5.30 16.80
CA ASP A 1027 -20.69 6.29 15.73
C ASP A 1027 -22.20 6.54 15.49
N PRO A 1028 -22.87 7.26 16.41
CA PRO A 1028 -24.31 7.50 16.34
C PRO A 1028 -24.72 8.37 15.13
N TRP A 1029 -23.78 9.14 14.57
CA TRP A 1029 -24.03 10.11 13.50
C TRP A 1029 -23.97 9.48 12.09
N ASN A 1030 -23.42 8.28 11.95
CA ASN A 1030 -23.32 7.59 10.66
C ASN A 1030 -24.66 6.99 10.22
N LEU A 1031 -25.49 7.81 9.57
CA LEU A 1031 -26.84 7.44 9.15
C LEU A 1031 -26.89 6.21 8.24
N LYS A 1032 -25.88 6.00 7.37
CA LYS A 1032 -25.81 4.83 6.49
C LYS A 1032 -25.62 3.55 7.30
N LEU A 1033 -24.68 3.56 8.26
CA LEU A 1033 -24.46 2.45 9.19
C LEU A 1033 -25.68 2.21 10.09
N GLN A 1034 -26.27 3.28 10.64
CA GLN A 1034 -27.46 3.20 11.49
C GLN A 1034 -28.66 2.57 10.76
N ARG A 1035 -28.89 2.95 9.50
CA ARG A 1035 -29.97 2.38 8.68
C ARG A 1035 -29.74 0.89 8.42
N ARG A 1036 -28.52 0.49 8.05
CA ARG A 1036 -28.15 -0.91 7.86
C ARG A 1036 -28.34 -1.73 9.14
N VAL A 1037 -27.83 -1.23 10.27
CA VAL A 1037 -27.96 -1.89 11.58
C VAL A 1037 -29.43 -1.97 12.02
N ARG A 1038 -30.26 -0.97 11.73
CA ARG A 1038 -31.71 -1.04 11.99
C ARG A 1038 -32.36 -2.19 11.22
N GLU A 1039 -31.99 -2.39 9.95
CA GLU A 1039 -32.50 -3.50 9.13
C GLU A 1039 -32.02 -4.86 9.64
N GLU A 1040 -30.75 -4.99 10.02
CA GLU A 1040 -30.17 -6.21 10.59
C GLU A 1040 -30.82 -6.58 11.93
N LEU A 1041 -30.99 -5.60 12.83
CA LEU A 1041 -31.67 -5.80 14.12
C LEU A 1041 -33.13 -6.19 13.96
N ARG A 1042 -33.79 -5.66 12.92
CA ARG A 1042 -35.15 -6.07 12.59
C ARG A 1042 -35.22 -7.53 12.14
N GLY A 1043 -34.25 -7.99 11.36
CA GLY A 1043 -34.08 -9.41 11.00
C GLY A 1043 -33.93 -10.27 12.25
N ILE A 1044 -32.97 -9.92 13.12
CA ILE A 1044 -32.71 -10.62 14.39
C ILE A 1044 -33.96 -10.64 15.29
N ALA A 1045 -34.66 -9.50 15.43
CA ALA A 1045 -35.89 -9.42 16.21
C ALA A 1045 -36.97 -10.38 15.68
N THR A 1046 -37.08 -10.52 14.36
CA THR A 1046 -38.05 -11.43 13.74
C THR A 1046 -37.68 -12.89 13.98
N GLU A 1047 -36.40 -13.26 13.88
CA GLU A 1047 -35.90 -14.61 14.22
C GLU A 1047 -36.17 -14.94 15.69
N MET A 1048 -35.91 -14.00 16.61
CA MET A 1048 -36.14 -14.18 18.04
C MET A 1048 -37.63 -14.36 18.37
N LEU A 1049 -38.52 -13.57 17.76
CA LEU A 1049 -39.96 -13.72 17.95
C LEU A 1049 -40.46 -15.04 17.35
N THR A 1050 -39.89 -15.47 16.22
CA THR A 1050 -40.22 -16.76 15.59
C THR A 1050 -39.84 -17.93 16.50
N GLU A 1051 -38.66 -17.90 17.13
CA GLU A 1051 -38.25 -18.92 18.11
C GLU A 1051 -39.18 -18.93 19.32
N ARG A 1052 -39.40 -17.75 19.92
CA ARG A 1052 -40.17 -17.59 21.16
C ARG A 1052 -41.61 -18.06 20.98
N ASP A 1053 -42.20 -17.73 19.84
CA ASP A 1053 -43.60 -18.03 19.54
C ASP A 1053 -43.77 -19.28 18.66
N ALA A 1054 -42.73 -20.09 18.48
CA ALA A 1054 -42.73 -21.22 17.55
C ALA A 1054 -43.94 -22.17 17.76
N ARG A 1055 -44.34 -22.42 19.01
CA ARG A 1055 -45.50 -23.25 19.34
C ARG A 1055 -46.83 -22.65 18.84
N THR A 1056 -46.95 -21.33 18.87
CA THR A 1056 -48.13 -20.60 18.43
C THR A 1056 -48.15 -20.43 16.92
N LEU A 1057 -46.99 -20.12 16.33
CA LEU A 1057 -46.82 -19.89 14.89
C LEU A 1057 -46.91 -21.19 14.07
N PHE A 1058 -46.50 -22.32 14.65
CA PHE A 1058 -46.46 -23.63 13.99
C PHE A 1058 -47.19 -24.69 14.83
N PRO A 1059 -48.54 -24.63 14.92
CA PRO A 1059 -49.30 -25.59 15.72
C PRO A 1059 -49.08 -27.02 15.20
N GLY A 1060 -48.78 -27.95 16.13
CA GLY A 1060 -48.45 -29.35 15.80
C GLY A 1060 -46.99 -29.61 15.43
N PHE A 1061 -46.10 -28.62 15.60
CA PHE A 1061 -44.67 -28.73 15.36
C PHE A 1061 -43.85 -28.28 16.57
N GLN A 1062 -42.64 -28.81 16.69
CA GLN A 1062 -41.66 -28.40 17.69
C GLN A 1062 -40.38 -27.94 17.00
N LEU A 1063 -39.80 -26.83 17.45
CA LEU A 1063 -38.47 -26.39 17.03
C LEU A 1063 -37.41 -27.37 17.53
N THR A 1064 -36.65 -27.95 16.61
CA THR A 1064 -35.66 -29.01 16.89
C THR A 1064 -34.25 -28.67 16.42
N GLY A 1065 -34.07 -27.61 15.62
CA GLY A 1065 -32.76 -27.18 15.16
C GLY A 1065 -32.73 -25.73 14.69
N ARG A 1066 -31.52 -25.17 14.61
CA ARG A 1066 -31.22 -23.78 14.26
C ARG A 1066 -30.02 -23.72 13.32
N GLN A 1067 -30.03 -22.76 12.40
CA GLN A 1067 -28.98 -22.59 11.39
C GLN A 1067 -28.56 -23.94 10.79
N VAL A 1068 -29.55 -24.72 10.37
CA VAL A 1068 -29.34 -26.11 10.01
C VAL A 1068 -28.78 -26.17 8.60
N LYS A 1069 -27.58 -26.76 8.48
CA LYS A 1069 -26.96 -27.00 7.19
C LYS A 1069 -27.72 -28.11 6.45
N MET A 1070 -28.20 -27.77 5.25
CA MET A 1070 -28.91 -28.65 4.35
C MET A 1070 -27.96 -29.46 3.47
N GLU A 1071 -28.50 -30.49 2.81
CA GLU A 1071 -27.73 -31.41 1.97
C GLU A 1071 -27.16 -30.71 0.73
N GLY A 1072 -27.91 -29.77 0.13
CA GLY A 1072 -27.41 -28.90 -0.94
C GLY A 1072 -26.42 -27.83 -0.46
N GLY A 1073 -26.04 -27.84 0.83
CA GLY A 1073 -25.02 -26.97 1.40
C GLY A 1073 -25.53 -25.61 1.91
N HIS A 1074 -26.81 -25.29 1.68
CA HIS A 1074 -27.46 -24.08 2.18
C HIS A 1074 -27.73 -24.18 3.68
N ILE A 1075 -28.02 -23.04 4.33
CA ILE A 1075 -28.36 -22.99 5.76
C ILE A 1075 -29.76 -22.41 5.85
N ILE A 1076 -30.68 -23.13 6.52
CA ILE A 1076 -32.00 -22.59 6.88
C ILE A 1076 -31.93 -22.00 8.29
N ASP A 1077 -32.74 -20.99 8.56
CA ASP A 1077 -32.76 -20.33 9.88
C ASP A 1077 -33.18 -21.29 11.01
N ASP A 1078 -34.28 -22.03 10.83
CA ASP A 1078 -34.86 -22.92 11.85
C ASP A 1078 -35.36 -24.26 11.27
N MET A 1079 -35.39 -25.30 12.10
CA MET A 1079 -35.91 -26.63 11.75
C MET A 1079 -37.01 -27.05 12.72
N LEU A 1080 -38.16 -27.44 12.17
CA LEU A 1080 -39.31 -27.96 12.90
C LEU A 1080 -39.46 -29.47 12.70
N THR A 1081 -39.93 -30.18 13.71
CA THR A 1081 -40.37 -31.58 13.61
C THR A 1081 -41.83 -31.68 14.01
N ALA A 1082 -42.64 -32.44 13.26
CA ALA A 1082 -44.03 -32.69 13.62
C ALA A 1082 -44.14 -33.39 14.99
N THR A 1083 -45.05 -32.92 15.86
CA THR A 1083 -45.27 -33.52 17.19
C THR A 1083 -46.13 -34.79 17.11
N HIS A 1084 -46.93 -34.94 16.05
CA HIS A 1084 -47.79 -36.10 15.80
C HIS A 1084 -47.64 -36.57 14.34
N GLY A 1085 -47.44 -37.88 14.11
CA GLY A 1085 -47.24 -38.47 12.79
C GLY A 1085 -45.79 -38.90 12.50
N PRO A 1086 -45.43 -39.24 11.24
CA PRO A 1086 -44.03 -39.52 10.89
C PRO A 1086 -43.16 -38.31 11.27
N LYS A 1087 -41.94 -38.54 11.80
CA LYS A 1087 -40.97 -37.52 12.25
C LYS A 1087 -40.41 -36.68 11.09
N LEU A 1088 -41.29 -36.13 10.27
CA LEU A 1088 -40.97 -35.31 9.13
C LEU A 1088 -40.45 -33.97 9.63
N GLN A 1089 -39.27 -33.59 9.13
CA GLN A 1089 -38.63 -32.32 9.43
C GLN A 1089 -39.04 -31.28 8.39
N HIS A 1090 -39.22 -30.03 8.81
CA HIS A 1090 -39.60 -28.91 7.96
C HIS A 1090 -38.65 -27.74 8.21
N GLY A 1091 -38.04 -27.20 7.14
CA GLY A 1091 -37.24 -25.97 7.25
C GLY A 1091 -38.12 -24.73 7.38
N VAL A 1092 -37.66 -23.76 8.16
CA VAL A 1092 -38.29 -22.46 8.35
C VAL A 1092 -37.26 -21.39 8.02
N GLU A 1093 -37.55 -20.56 7.01
CA GLU A 1093 -36.75 -19.38 6.70
C GLU A 1093 -37.47 -18.13 7.22
N VAL A 1094 -36.74 -17.21 7.83
CA VAL A 1094 -37.29 -16.01 8.45
C VAL A 1094 -36.78 -14.78 7.70
N LYS A 1095 -37.70 -13.85 7.38
CA LYS A 1095 -37.35 -12.61 6.69
C LYS A 1095 -38.06 -11.41 7.33
N GLY A 1096 -37.32 -10.73 8.21
CA GLY A 1096 -37.75 -9.49 8.87
C GLY A 1096 -37.77 -8.25 7.97
N TRP A 1097 -38.04 -8.37 6.67
CA TRP A 1097 -38.15 -7.21 5.77
C TRP A 1097 -39.46 -6.45 6.01
N ASN A 1098 -39.44 -5.13 5.87
CA ASN A 1098 -40.67 -4.33 5.88
C ASN A 1098 -41.35 -4.33 4.50
N GLU A 1099 -42.56 -3.79 4.42
CA GLU A 1099 -43.35 -3.76 3.18
C GLU A 1099 -42.57 -3.14 2.01
N ASN A 1100 -41.91 -1.99 2.23
CA ASN A 1100 -41.20 -1.28 1.17
C ASN A 1100 -40.04 -2.13 0.60
N ARG A 1101 -39.31 -2.83 1.47
CA ARG A 1101 -38.22 -3.71 1.05
C ARG A 1101 -38.75 -4.94 0.28
N TRP A 1102 -39.83 -5.55 0.76
CA TRP A 1102 -40.50 -6.63 0.02
C TRP A 1102 -41.00 -6.18 -1.35
N ARG A 1103 -41.65 -5.02 -1.42
CA ARG A 1103 -42.11 -4.42 -2.67
C ARG A 1103 -40.96 -4.23 -3.64
N LYS A 1104 -39.88 -3.55 -3.23
CA LYS A 1104 -38.69 -3.32 -4.06
C LYS A 1104 -38.05 -4.62 -4.54
N ALA A 1105 -37.97 -5.64 -3.67
CA ALA A 1105 -37.38 -6.92 -4.03
C ALA A 1105 -38.23 -7.68 -5.06
N LEU A 1106 -39.54 -7.77 -4.83
CA LEU A 1106 -40.48 -8.44 -5.74
C LEU A 1106 -40.62 -7.69 -7.07
N ASP A 1107 -40.60 -6.36 -7.05
CA ASP A 1107 -40.59 -5.54 -8.27
C ASP A 1107 -39.29 -5.74 -9.06
N ALA A 1108 -38.15 -5.82 -8.37
CA ALA A 1108 -36.87 -6.15 -9.00
C ALA A 1108 -36.87 -7.58 -9.58
N TRP A 1109 -37.52 -8.53 -8.93
CA TRP A 1109 -37.69 -9.89 -9.45
C TRP A 1109 -38.56 -9.93 -10.70
N GLN A 1110 -39.69 -9.24 -10.70
CA GLN A 1110 -40.55 -9.13 -11.89
C GLN A 1110 -39.85 -8.39 -13.03
N ALA A 1111 -39.12 -7.33 -12.72
CA ALA A 1111 -38.30 -6.62 -13.69
C ALA A 1111 -37.19 -7.52 -14.27
N ARG A 1112 -36.58 -8.43 -13.48
CA ARG A 1112 -35.67 -9.44 -14.03
C ARG A 1112 -36.36 -10.35 -15.05
N GLN A 1113 -37.58 -10.79 -14.75
CA GLN A 1113 -38.33 -11.68 -15.64
C GLN A 1113 -38.82 -10.96 -16.91
N ALA A 1114 -39.15 -9.68 -16.83
CA ALA A 1114 -39.65 -8.88 -17.94
C ALA A 1114 -38.55 -8.40 -18.92
N GLY A 1115 -37.27 -8.67 -18.63
CA GLY A 1115 -36.14 -8.29 -19.48
C GLY A 1115 -35.43 -6.94 -19.27
N PRO A 1116 -35.92 -5.93 -18.50
CA PRO A 1116 -35.12 -4.71 -18.27
C PRO A 1116 -33.85 -4.94 -17.43
N ARG A 1117 -32.83 -4.10 -17.69
CA ARG A 1117 -31.59 -4.08 -16.91
C ARG A 1117 -31.85 -3.56 -15.49
N LEU A 1118 -31.60 -4.40 -14.49
CA LEU A 1118 -31.64 -4.03 -13.07
C LEU A 1118 -30.42 -3.19 -12.67
N ASN A 1119 -30.62 -2.20 -11.80
CA ASN A 1119 -29.51 -1.51 -11.11
C ASN A 1119 -28.90 -2.38 -10.00
N ASP A 1120 -27.77 -1.98 -9.41
CA ASP A 1120 -27.03 -2.85 -8.48
C ASP A 1120 -27.77 -3.12 -7.17
N GLN A 1121 -28.57 -2.16 -6.69
CA GLN A 1121 -29.45 -2.37 -5.54
C GLN A 1121 -30.55 -3.40 -5.85
N GLN A 1122 -31.15 -3.32 -7.04
CA GLN A 1122 -32.14 -4.28 -7.53
C GLN A 1122 -31.50 -5.66 -7.76
N LYS A 1123 -30.30 -5.74 -8.33
CA LYS A 1123 -29.54 -7.00 -8.47
C LYS A 1123 -29.26 -7.63 -7.11
N ALA A 1124 -28.85 -6.83 -6.11
CA ALA A 1124 -28.61 -7.33 -4.76
C ALA A 1124 -29.89 -7.90 -4.12
N LEU A 1125 -31.03 -7.22 -4.27
CA LEU A 1125 -32.33 -7.72 -3.79
C LEU A 1125 -32.75 -9.00 -4.52
N VAL A 1126 -32.53 -9.07 -5.84
CA VAL A 1126 -32.79 -10.29 -6.62
C VAL A 1126 -31.88 -11.43 -6.19
N ARG A 1127 -30.59 -11.20 -5.92
CA ARG A 1127 -29.68 -12.21 -5.37
C ARG A 1127 -30.17 -12.71 -4.00
N GLN A 1128 -30.70 -11.81 -3.16
CA GLN A 1128 -31.30 -12.20 -1.88
C GLN A 1128 -32.56 -13.06 -2.06
N LEU A 1129 -33.44 -12.72 -3.01
CA LEU A 1129 -34.61 -13.55 -3.34
C LEU A 1129 -34.23 -14.89 -3.97
N GLN A 1130 -33.22 -14.91 -4.85
CA GLN A 1130 -32.70 -16.13 -5.45
C GLN A 1130 -32.17 -17.08 -4.38
N ARG A 1131 -31.36 -16.56 -3.45
CA ARG A 1131 -30.83 -17.34 -2.32
C ARG A 1131 -31.95 -17.87 -1.41
N LEU A 1132 -32.97 -17.04 -1.16
CA LEU A 1132 -34.17 -17.46 -0.43
C LEU A 1132 -34.85 -18.66 -1.13
N LEU A 1133 -35.01 -18.62 -2.45
CA LEU A 1133 -35.58 -19.73 -3.21
C LEU A 1133 -34.73 -21.00 -3.11
N GLU A 1134 -33.41 -20.87 -3.25
CA GLU A 1134 -32.47 -21.99 -3.12
C GLU A 1134 -32.53 -22.63 -1.72
N GLN A 1135 -32.61 -21.81 -0.66
CA GLN A 1135 -32.79 -22.28 0.72
C GLN A 1135 -34.11 -23.03 0.90
N LEU A 1136 -35.22 -22.49 0.37
CA LEU A 1136 -36.54 -23.12 0.46
C LEU A 1136 -36.60 -24.42 -0.36
N GLU A 1137 -36.00 -24.45 -1.55
CA GLU A 1137 -35.92 -25.65 -2.38
C GLU A 1137 -35.12 -26.76 -1.69
N ASP A 1138 -33.94 -26.44 -1.15
CA ASP A 1138 -33.09 -27.39 -0.44
C ASP A 1138 -33.80 -27.92 0.83
N ALA A 1139 -34.53 -27.05 1.53
CA ALA A 1139 -35.35 -27.43 2.69
C ALA A 1139 -36.55 -28.33 2.33
N ALA A 1140 -37.03 -28.28 1.08
CA ALA A 1140 -38.15 -29.10 0.60
C ALA A 1140 -37.73 -30.51 0.13
N ARG A 1141 -36.42 -30.80 0.02
CA ARG A 1141 -35.92 -32.10 -0.46
C ARG A 1141 -36.18 -33.21 0.55
N ALA A 1142 -36.54 -34.39 0.05
CA ALA A 1142 -36.73 -35.59 0.87
C ALA A 1142 -35.47 -35.87 1.72
N PRO A 1143 -35.61 -36.33 2.98
CA PRO A 1143 -36.82 -36.81 3.64
C PRO A 1143 -37.65 -35.71 4.33
N ARG A 1144 -37.47 -34.43 3.98
CA ARG A 1144 -38.15 -33.30 4.63
C ARG A 1144 -39.50 -32.97 3.98
N GLY A 1145 -40.37 -32.30 4.73
CA GLY A 1145 -41.66 -31.82 4.28
C GLY A 1145 -41.62 -30.40 3.69
N LYS A 1146 -42.78 -29.87 3.32
CA LYS A 1146 -42.91 -28.51 2.76
C LYS A 1146 -42.35 -27.45 3.72
N PRO A 1147 -41.51 -26.51 3.25
CA PRO A 1147 -40.89 -25.50 4.11
C PRO A 1147 -41.87 -24.37 4.47
N PHE A 1148 -41.50 -23.58 5.47
CA PHE A 1148 -42.20 -22.37 5.88
C PHE A 1148 -41.36 -21.12 5.60
N LEU A 1149 -42.03 -20.03 5.26
CA LEU A 1149 -41.43 -18.69 5.17
C LEU A 1149 -42.17 -17.74 6.11
N VAL A 1150 -41.44 -17.17 7.07
CA VAL A 1150 -41.98 -16.21 8.05
C VAL A 1150 -41.75 -14.77 7.57
N ILE A 1151 -42.82 -14.00 7.50
CA ILE A 1151 -42.83 -12.59 7.04
C ILE A 1151 -43.68 -11.71 7.96
N THR A 1152 -43.64 -10.40 7.77
CA THR A 1152 -44.54 -9.45 8.46
C THR A 1152 -45.99 -9.58 7.97
N ASP A 1153 -46.95 -9.35 8.87
CA ASP A 1153 -48.39 -9.26 8.57
C ASP A 1153 -48.81 -7.97 7.85
N ARG A 1154 -48.01 -6.90 7.94
CA ARG A 1154 -48.29 -5.59 7.31
C ARG A 1154 -47.78 -5.47 5.89
N LEU A 1155 -47.99 -6.47 5.06
CA LEU A 1155 -47.87 -6.29 3.61
C LEU A 1155 -49.19 -5.77 3.05
N SER A 1156 -49.14 -4.71 2.22
CA SER A 1156 -50.33 -4.28 1.50
C SER A 1156 -50.85 -5.39 0.58
N GLY A 1157 -52.16 -5.39 0.31
CA GLY A 1157 -52.80 -6.38 -0.58
C GLY A 1157 -52.06 -6.61 -1.90
N PRO A 1158 -51.60 -5.55 -2.61
CA PRO A 1158 -50.80 -5.71 -3.83
C PRO A 1158 -49.45 -6.41 -3.61
N VAL A 1159 -48.74 -6.10 -2.52
CA VAL A 1159 -47.43 -6.71 -2.22
C VAL A 1159 -47.61 -8.17 -1.80
N MET A 1160 -48.62 -8.47 -0.97
CA MET A 1160 -48.96 -9.84 -0.59
C MET A 1160 -49.34 -10.69 -1.81
N PHE A 1161 -50.12 -10.14 -2.75
CA PHE A 1161 -50.46 -10.84 -3.99
C PHE A 1161 -49.23 -11.13 -4.86
N LYS A 1162 -48.28 -10.19 -4.96
CA LYS A 1162 -47.00 -10.42 -5.65
C LYS A 1162 -46.17 -11.51 -4.96
N MET A 1163 -46.14 -11.52 -3.62
CA MET A 1163 -45.44 -12.54 -2.83
C MET A 1163 -46.02 -13.94 -3.07
N SER A 1164 -47.34 -14.10 -2.96
CA SER A 1164 -48.01 -15.39 -3.19
C SER A 1164 -47.73 -15.92 -4.59
N ARG A 1165 -47.78 -15.04 -5.61
CA ARG A 1165 -47.45 -15.41 -6.98
C ARG A 1165 -45.99 -15.83 -7.13
N PHE A 1166 -45.07 -15.04 -6.58
CA PHE A 1166 -43.63 -15.34 -6.58
C PHE A 1166 -43.34 -16.73 -6.00
N LEU A 1167 -43.92 -17.08 -4.85
CA LEU A 1167 -43.72 -18.40 -4.24
C LEU A 1167 -44.41 -19.52 -5.04
N GLN A 1168 -45.60 -19.29 -5.58
CA GLN A 1168 -46.32 -20.29 -6.38
C GLN A 1168 -45.57 -20.64 -7.68
N GLU A 1169 -44.89 -19.66 -8.27
CA GLU A 1169 -44.10 -19.86 -9.49
C GLU A 1169 -42.74 -20.51 -9.19
N ASN A 1170 -42.08 -20.14 -8.08
CA ASN A 1170 -40.67 -20.46 -7.87
C ASN A 1170 -40.36 -21.41 -6.70
N ALA A 1171 -41.25 -21.54 -5.70
CA ALA A 1171 -41.06 -22.39 -4.52
C ALA A 1171 -42.38 -23.05 -4.10
N ARG A 1172 -42.90 -23.93 -4.97
CA ARG A 1172 -44.23 -24.54 -4.82
C ARG A 1172 -44.35 -25.32 -3.51
N GLY A 1173 -45.37 -24.97 -2.73
CA GLY A 1173 -45.71 -25.65 -1.49
C GLY A 1173 -45.15 -24.99 -0.23
N THR A 1174 -44.31 -23.95 -0.34
CA THR A 1174 -43.91 -23.13 0.82
C THR A 1174 -45.13 -22.51 1.49
N LYS A 1175 -45.24 -22.68 2.80
CA LYS A 1175 -46.31 -22.08 3.61
C LYS A 1175 -45.86 -20.74 4.17
N LEU A 1176 -46.65 -19.69 3.94
CA LEU A 1176 -46.42 -18.38 4.54
C LEU A 1176 -46.95 -18.34 5.97
N ILE A 1177 -46.11 -17.89 6.90
CA ILE A 1177 -46.49 -17.57 8.27
C ILE A 1177 -46.27 -16.08 8.48
N GLN A 1178 -47.25 -15.41 9.06
CA GLN A 1178 -47.22 -13.96 9.29
C GLN A 1178 -46.98 -13.67 10.76
N LEU A 1179 -46.12 -12.70 11.03
CA LEU A 1179 -45.79 -12.23 12.37
C LEU A 1179 -46.14 -10.75 12.48
N GLU A 1180 -46.72 -10.36 13.61
CA GLU A 1180 -47.22 -9.01 13.84
C GLU A 1180 -46.12 -7.95 13.75
N GLU A 1181 -46.28 -7.00 12.83
CA GLU A 1181 -45.33 -5.91 12.60
C GLU A 1181 -45.05 -5.09 13.86
N ALA A 1182 -46.08 -4.85 14.67
CA ALA A 1182 -45.95 -4.10 15.92
C ALA A 1182 -44.96 -4.76 16.88
N ARG A 1183 -45.01 -6.10 17.00
CA ARG A 1183 -44.11 -6.87 17.86
C ARG A 1183 -42.67 -6.87 17.33
N ILE A 1184 -42.49 -6.96 16.01
CA ILE A 1184 -41.17 -6.83 15.37
C ILE A 1184 -40.55 -5.47 15.69
N LEU A 1185 -41.32 -4.38 15.50
CA LEU A 1185 -40.84 -3.02 15.74
C LEU A 1185 -40.55 -2.77 17.21
N GLU A 1186 -41.41 -3.23 18.11
CA GLU A 1186 -41.21 -3.11 19.56
C GLU A 1186 -39.94 -3.84 19.98
N LYS A 1187 -39.75 -5.09 19.56
CA LYS A 1187 -38.54 -5.86 19.87
C LYS A 1187 -37.29 -5.22 19.26
N THR A 1188 -37.38 -4.69 18.03
CA THR A 1188 -36.28 -3.94 17.41
C THR A 1188 -35.92 -2.69 18.23
N LYS A 1189 -36.92 -1.95 18.72
CA LYS A 1189 -36.69 -0.77 19.58
C LYS A 1189 -36.02 -1.17 20.90
N GLN A 1190 -36.50 -2.23 21.56
CA GLN A 1190 -35.92 -2.76 22.79
C GLN A 1190 -34.43 -3.14 22.57
N LEU A 1191 -34.12 -3.87 21.50
CA LEU A 1191 -32.73 -4.24 21.16
C LEU A 1191 -31.87 -3.01 20.88
N ARG A 1192 -32.39 -2.00 20.16
CA ARG A 1192 -31.65 -0.75 19.90
C ARG A 1192 -31.30 -0.02 21.20
N ALA A 1193 -32.27 0.14 22.10
CA ALA A 1193 -32.05 0.77 23.39
C ALA A 1193 -31.03 -0.01 24.24
N ALA A 1194 -31.16 -1.33 24.31
CA ALA A 1194 -30.23 -2.21 25.00
C ALA A 1194 -28.80 -2.11 24.46
N LEU A 1195 -28.64 -1.98 23.13
CA LEU A 1195 -27.35 -1.83 22.47
C LEU A 1195 -26.80 -0.39 22.49
N LYS A 1196 -27.48 0.55 23.19
CA LYS A 1196 -27.14 1.98 23.26
C LYS A 1196 -27.09 2.66 21.87
N LEU A 1197 -27.96 2.22 20.96
CA LEU A 1197 -28.12 2.84 19.64
C LEU A 1197 -29.13 4.00 19.70
N PRO A 1198 -28.96 5.07 18.90
CA PRO A 1198 -29.90 6.20 18.89
C PRO A 1198 -31.34 5.75 18.62
N GLU A 1199 -32.29 6.18 19.45
CA GLU A 1199 -33.71 5.86 19.25
C GLU A 1199 -34.29 6.60 18.04
N VAL A 1200 -33.90 7.86 17.86
CA VAL A 1200 -34.38 8.73 16.78
C VAL A 1200 -33.25 8.93 15.77
N LEU A 1201 -33.43 8.42 14.56
CA LEU A 1201 -32.57 8.77 13.43
C LEU A 1201 -33.11 10.07 12.83
N SER A 1202 -32.46 11.19 13.10
CA SER A 1202 -32.78 12.46 12.46
C SER A 1202 -32.68 12.30 10.94
N GLY A 1203 -33.80 12.51 10.23
CA GLY A 1203 -33.85 12.51 8.76
C GLY A 1203 -34.47 11.27 8.08
N GLY A 1204 -35.50 10.65 8.64
CA GLY A 1204 -36.33 9.69 7.90
C GLY A 1204 -37.66 9.43 8.57
N ALA A 1205 -38.76 9.61 7.82
CA ALA A 1205 -40.13 9.26 8.23
C ALA A 1205 -40.22 7.78 8.71
N PRO A 1206 -41.18 7.46 9.61
CA PRO A 1206 -41.30 6.20 10.35
C PRO A 1206 -41.03 4.90 9.57
#